data_AF-A0AAV6UGQ2-F1
#
_entry.id   AF-A0AAV6UGQ2-F1
#
_cell.length_a   1.000
_cell.length_b   1.000
_cell.length_c   1.000
_cell.angle_alpha   90.00
_cell.angle_beta   90.00
_cell.angle_gamma   90.00
#
_symmetry.space_group_name_H-M   'P 1'
#
loop_
_entity.id
_entity.type
_entity.pdbx_description
1 polymer ?
#
loop_
_entity_poly.entity_id
_entity_poly.type
_entity_poly.pdbx_seq_one_letter_code
_entity_poly.pdbx_strand_id
1 'polypeptide(L)'
;MDLDRNLKQHFSQALENDSNLIPNVKTWCLDMQICSSGVMIFTAGTLAARLGGTVHYALGVVNSDKSSETFTAFHLTSYNEPYQEDIEERLLHYKFLLPTMDSPSAYIYNATKVLCIPIESTEHHTELDFSTMQDIILGSGSCEGIPLFFTKEYGIVSFTPKQKQFGDPRLLASMKEVSFRQTDPDEPPESISANLRTAMCAFVANDTDKCERLVAEVLSGKPSLDGAVLGLSLGIIDDYPVSDPRWCESIPSGLVSSSLLISYQLEDKLKTHECLVTFLSACHLMELLSTSRDGEVKVATTVLLSEHAEKLNAARALRVFLNDHSDVIGAVIQDTLERRGVSPKNHLTPQDVFFREVSSFHTMFPSLLEWEISQLNAGEGADARLNAIMTTNKIFVGLLQAALEQRQKHQELLKDGADCLPWTAREGNSGIRHYVRTQLQLNVDHSLRLSDSIQVQGALFQQYVELVDLHLASFSQPNSKEIQMEKGRFIPPLLSVGQYERAAALAEKYLDFDTLIQICEETKSGDRLQRYMHQFSEQNFAKFVFKWYCDKGQKGRLFSLRLDERAALGSFLAEHQELRWLYQVQEEKYSQAQDTLRQLALKETEFLNRKKTLLSLSKACVLVSDVPKTTKAMQIEALNTELDLIAHQEALPVSVVESCGIDPRNMRVFLPEELIEMYIAEENSTANAYDFKIALDLLGFVKKPADDPEVGILRMHIWSKAILRDNWDVLDISNSLDSLKETIFFQIIELAFDQGLDLSDFLPPLEELLQAPELRDFQDNPSFKFLLQASYEHLLKGIA
;
A
#
# COMPACT_ATOMS: atom_id res chain seq x y z
N MET A 1 28.48 -45.82 20.62
CA MET A 1 28.25 -44.49 20.05
C MET A 1 29.12 -44.34 18.82
N ASP A 2 28.51 -44.32 17.63
CA ASP A 2 29.22 -43.98 16.39
C ASP A 2 29.21 -42.45 16.25
N LEU A 3 30.20 -41.81 16.90
CA LEU A 3 30.28 -40.35 16.99
C LEU A 3 30.43 -39.70 15.61
N ASP A 4 31.17 -40.35 14.71
CA ASP A 4 31.38 -39.90 13.34
C ASP A 4 30.06 -39.87 12.54
N ARG A 5 29.26 -40.94 12.63
CA ARG A 5 27.94 -40.97 11.98
C ARG A 5 27.00 -39.87 12.51
N ASN A 6 26.99 -39.65 13.82
CA ASN A 6 26.17 -38.59 14.41
C ASN A 6 26.64 -37.19 14.00
N LEU A 7 27.95 -36.95 13.95
CA LEU A 7 28.50 -35.67 13.50
C LEU A 7 28.12 -35.38 12.05
N LYS A 8 28.27 -36.36 11.15
CA LYS A 8 27.86 -36.21 9.75
C LYS A 8 26.38 -35.90 9.62
N GLN A 9 25.53 -36.53 10.44
CA GLN A 9 24.11 -36.25 10.46
C GLN A 9 23.81 -34.81 10.91
N HIS A 10 24.39 -34.34 12.02
CA HIS A 10 24.17 -32.98 12.51
C HIS A 10 24.73 -31.90 11.56
N PHE A 11 25.91 -32.09 10.98
CA PHE A 11 26.44 -31.17 9.96
C PHE A 11 25.59 -31.16 8.68
N SER A 12 25.08 -32.31 8.23
CA SER A 12 24.20 -32.35 7.05
C SER A 12 22.88 -31.60 7.26
N GLN A 13 22.31 -31.70 8.48
CA GLN A 13 21.11 -30.96 8.86
C GLN A 13 21.39 -29.46 8.98
N ALA A 14 22.47 -29.07 9.66
CA ALA A 14 22.79 -27.67 9.91
C ALA A 14 23.19 -26.87 8.65
N LEU A 15 23.77 -27.52 7.63
CA LEU A 15 24.29 -26.84 6.44
C LEU A 15 23.29 -26.75 5.28
N GLU A 16 22.57 -27.83 4.94
CA GLU A 16 21.73 -27.87 3.73
C GLU A 16 20.35 -28.54 3.92
N ASN A 17 19.98 -28.95 5.16
CA ASN A 17 18.71 -29.63 5.47
C ASN A 17 18.42 -30.90 4.62
N ASP A 18 19.43 -31.51 4.00
CA ASP A 18 19.25 -32.68 3.13
C ASP A 18 19.99 -33.91 3.68
N SER A 19 19.22 -34.93 4.05
CA SER A 19 19.71 -36.16 4.67
C SER A 19 20.48 -37.07 3.70
N ASN A 20 20.41 -36.79 2.39
CA ASN A 20 21.03 -37.61 1.36
C ASN A 20 22.53 -37.31 1.16
N LEU A 21 23.07 -36.27 1.80
CA LEU A 21 24.46 -35.81 1.64
C LEU A 21 25.45 -36.39 2.66
N ILE A 22 24.98 -37.21 3.62
CA ILE A 22 25.80 -37.85 4.67
C ILE A 22 27.11 -38.50 4.16
N PRO A 23 27.15 -39.25 3.04
CA PRO A 23 28.40 -39.87 2.58
C PRO A 23 29.44 -38.86 2.04
N ASN A 24 29.03 -37.63 1.74
CA ASN A 24 29.91 -36.57 1.21
C ASN A 24 30.39 -35.59 2.29
N VAL A 25 30.03 -35.80 3.57
CA VAL A 25 30.49 -34.95 4.67
C VAL A 25 31.77 -35.56 5.28
N LYS A 26 32.87 -34.81 5.30
CA LYS A 26 34.04 -35.11 6.13
C LYS A 26 33.87 -34.38 7.47
N THR A 27 34.13 -35.05 8.59
CA THR A 27 34.00 -34.50 9.94
C THR A 27 35.23 -34.81 10.79
N TRP A 28 35.61 -33.90 11.68
CA TRP A 28 36.73 -34.02 12.59
C TRP A 28 36.33 -33.62 14.01
N CYS A 29 36.81 -34.38 15.00
CA CYS A 29 36.79 -33.97 16.41
C CYS A 29 38.13 -33.33 16.74
N LEU A 30 38.11 -32.08 17.18
CA LEU A 30 39.33 -31.28 17.35
C LEU A 30 39.80 -31.31 18.81
N ASP A 31 38.91 -31.00 19.75
CA ASP A 31 39.23 -30.94 21.18
C ASP A 31 37.97 -31.09 22.04
N MET A 32 38.10 -31.32 23.34
CA MET A 32 36.95 -31.45 24.25
C MET A 32 37.27 -30.97 25.67
N GLN A 33 36.26 -30.40 26.33
CA GLN A 33 36.33 -30.04 27.74
C GLN A 33 35.03 -30.38 28.47
N ILE A 34 35.12 -30.58 29.78
CA ILE A 34 33.96 -30.86 30.63
C ILE A 34 33.18 -29.54 30.79
N CYS A 35 31.84 -29.64 30.77
CA CYS A 35 30.91 -28.54 31.06
C CYS A 35 29.86 -29.02 32.07
N SER A 36 29.01 -28.12 32.59
CA SER A 36 28.00 -28.47 33.59
C SER A 36 26.95 -29.49 33.11
N SER A 37 26.71 -29.55 31.80
CA SER A 37 25.75 -30.44 31.14
C SER A 37 26.36 -31.74 30.58
N GLY A 38 27.68 -31.97 30.75
CA GLY A 38 28.37 -33.16 30.27
C GLY A 38 29.77 -32.86 29.72
N VAL A 39 30.04 -33.28 28.49
CA VAL A 39 31.29 -33.00 27.77
C VAL A 39 30.97 -32.19 26.52
N MET A 40 31.59 -31.02 26.41
CA MET A 40 31.53 -30.19 25.21
C MET A 40 32.68 -30.56 24.29
N ILE A 41 32.35 -30.90 23.06
CA ILE A 41 33.26 -31.35 22.01
C ILE A 41 33.30 -30.29 20.92
N PHE A 42 34.49 -29.81 20.61
CA PHE A 42 34.75 -28.93 19.49
C PHE A 42 35.01 -29.75 18.23
N THR A 43 34.27 -29.45 17.16
CA THR A 43 34.23 -30.26 15.94
C THR A 43 34.25 -29.39 14.69
N ALA A 44 34.68 -29.98 13.58
CA ALA A 44 34.69 -29.36 12.26
C ALA A 44 34.07 -30.29 11.22
N GLY A 45 33.49 -29.72 10.16
CA GLY A 45 32.89 -30.47 9.07
C GLY A 45 32.97 -29.73 7.73
N THR A 46 33.10 -30.49 6.63
CA THR A 46 33.09 -29.95 5.26
C THR A 46 32.36 -30.88 4.29
N LEU A 47 31.79 -30.29 3.22
CA LEU A 47 31.11 -31.02 2.15
C LEU A 47 32.08 -31.28 0.99
N ALA A 48 32.48 -32.53 0.77
CA ALA A 48 33.55 -32.92 -0.15
C ALA A 48 33.22 -32.76 -1.66
N ALA A 49 32.02 -32.29 -2.02
CA ALA A 49 31.51 -32.37 -3.40
C ALA A 49 31.62 -31.08 -4.24
N ARG A 50 32.24 -29.99 -3.73
CA ARG A 50 32.41 -28.73 -4.51
C ARG A 50 33.86 -28.26 -4.56
N LEU A 51 34.31 -27.86 -5.74
CA LEU A 51 35.52 -27.06 -5.94
C LEU A 51 35.40 -25.78 -5.10
N GLY A 52 36.26 -25.62 -4.08
CA GLY A 52 36.21 -24.50 -3.13
C GLY A 52 35.39 -24.76 -1.86
N GLY A 53 35.40 -25.99 -1.33
CA GLY A 53 34.68 -26.33 -0.08
C GLY A 53 35.07 -25.43 1.09
N THR A 54 34.15 -25.24 2.04
CA THR A 54 34.36 -24.49 3.29
C THR A 54 34.34 -25.46 4.48
N VAL A 55 35.23 -25.24 5.45
CA VAL A 55 35.18 -25.90 6.75
C VAL A 55 34.30 -25.08 7.67
N HIS A 56 33.30 -25.73 8.25
CA HIS A 56 32.44 -25.16 9.27
C HIS A 56 32.77 -25.78 10.62
N TYR A 57 32.74 -24.97 11.66
CA TYR A 57 33.07 -25.38 13.03
C TYR A 57 31.81 -25.44 13.89
N ALA A 58 31.77 -26.35 14.86
CA ALA A 58 30.62 -26.53 15.73
C ALA A 58 31.01 -26.98 17.14
N LEU A 59 30.19 -26.60 18.13
CA LEU A 59 30.27 -27.04 19.52
C LEU A 59 29.12 -28.01 19.79
N GLY A 60 29.44 -29.26 20.13
CA GLY A 60 28.47 -30.30 20.46
C GLY A 60 28.57 -30.72 21.92
N VAL A 61 27.45 -30.85 22.64
CA VAL A 61 27.42 -31.34 24.02
C VAL A 61 26.94 -32.78 24.08
N VAL A 62 27.66 -33.62 24.82
CA VAL A 62 27.30 -35.03 25.07
C VAL A 62 27.13 -35.25 26.56
N ASN A 63 25.96 -35.73 26.98
CA ASN A 63 25.68 -36.01 28.39
C ASN A 63 26.34 -37.33 28.84
N SER A 64 26.94 -37.32 30.04
CA SER A 64 27.58 -38.47 30.68
C SER A 64 26.56 -39.48 31.25
N ASP A 65 25.33 -39.07 31.54
CA ASP A 65 24.33 -39.89 32.24
C ASP A 65 23.36 -40.58 31.27
N LYS A 66 23.67 -41.85 30.95
CA LYS A 66 22.83 -42.91 30.36
C LYS A 66 22.25 -42.70 28.94
N SER A 67 22.63 -43.61 28.03
CA SER A 67 21.88 -44.10 26.86
C SER A 67 21.37 -43.11 25.80
N SER A 68 21.83 -41.86 25.76
CA SER A 68 21.69 -41.04 24.54
C SER A 68 22.89 -41.32 23.63
N GLU A 69 22.65 -41.90 22.46
CA GLU A 69 23.69 -42.07 21.44
C GLU A 69 23.90 -40.80 20.60
N THR A 70 23.39 -39.63 21.02
CA THR A 70 23.33 -38.38 20.21
C THR A 70 23.71 -37.13 21.01
N PHE A 71 24.06 -36.04 20.31
CA PHE A 71 24.37 -34.74 20.94
C PHE A 71 23.11 -34.12 21.56
N THR A 72 23.21 -33.66 22.80
CA THR A 72 22.10 -32.96 23.49
C THR A 72 21.93 -31.53 23.00
N ALA A 73 23.03 -30.91 22.57
CA ALA A 73 23.06 -29.61 21.89
C ALA A 73 24.14 -29.64 20.81
N PHE A 74 23.88 -29.02 19.67
CA PHE A 74 24.84 -28.88 18.58
C PHE A 74 24.72 -27.47 17.99
N HIS A 75 25.74 -26.64 18.19
CA HIS A 75 25.75 -25.24 17.78
C HIS A 75 26.79 -25.03 16.69
N LEU A 76 26.34 -24.67 15.49
CA LEU A 76 27.21 -24.27 14.38
C LEU A 76 27.73 -22.86 14.64
N THR A 77 29.05 -22.67 14.60
CA THR A 77 29.64 -21.36 14.83
C THR A 77 29.54 -20.49 13.57
N SER A 78 29.55 -19.17 13.74
CA SER A 78 29.57 -18.21 12.62
C SER A 78 30.92 -18.14 11.90
N TYR A 79 31.92 -18.90 12.37
CA TYR A 79 33.27 -18.92 11.80
C TYR A 79 33.43 -20.06 10.79
N ASN A 80 33.95 -19.72 9.60
CA ASN A 80 34.24 -20.67 8.54
C ASN A 80 35.56 -20.33 7.85
N GLU A 81 36.20 -21.35 7.25
CA GLU A 81 37.45 -21.17 6.50
C GLU A 81 37.39 -21.92 5.16
N PRO A 82 38.08 -21.44 4.11
CA PRO A 82 38.19 -22.20 2.87
C PRO A 82 39.00 -23.48 3.09
N TYR A 83 38.48 -24.61 2.60
CA TYR A 83 39.10 -25.93 2.67
C TYR A 83 39.96 -26.20 1.44
N GLN A 84 41.22 -26.57 1.68
CA GLN A 84 42.14 -27.19 0.73
C GLN A 84 42.83 -28.35 1.45
N GLU A 85 43.11 -29.46 0.76
CA GLU A 85 43.73 -30.65 1.39
C GLU A 85 45.07 -30.31 2.06
N ASP A 86 45.81 -29.38 1.48
CA ASP A 86 47.10 -28.87 1.96
C ASP A 86 47.01 -28.16 3.33
N ILE A 87 45.81 -27.69 3.70
CA ILE A 87 45.54 -26.90 4.91
C ILE A 87 44.92 -27.79 6.00
N GLU A 88 44.57 -29.05 5.70
CA GLU A 88 43.91 -29.98 6.63
C GLU A 88 44.69 -30.13 7.95
N GLU A 89 46.02 -30.26 7.89
CA GLU A 89 46.84 -30.30 9.12
C GLU A 89 46.65 -29.04 9.96
N ARG A 90 46.65 -27.84 9.36
CA ARG A 90 46.50 -26.56 10.09
C ARG A 90 45.13 -26.44 10.76
N LEU A 91 44.08 -26.96 10.13
CA LEU A 91 42.72 -26.98 10.65
C LEU A 91 42.60 -27.86 11.90
N LEU A 92 43.39 -28.93 11.98
CA LEU A 92 43.42 -29.84 13.15
C LEU A 92 44.15 -29.25 14.36
N HIS A 93 44.87 -28.14 14.22
CA HIS A 93 45.63 -27.53 15.32
C HIS A 93 44.81 -26.59 16.20
N TYR A 94 43.53 -26.38 15.90
CA TYR A 94 42.67 -25.62 16.78
C TYR A 94 42.41 -26.38 18.08
N LYS A 95 42.57 -25.67 19.19
CA LYS A 95 42.33 -26.13 20.55
C LYS A 95 41.15 -25.36 21.13
N PHE A 96 40.53 -25.98 22.12
CA PHE A 96 39.33 -25.47 22.78
C PHE A 96 39.63 -25.13 24.24
N LEU A 97 39.12 -24.00 24.71
CA LEU A 97 39.20 -23.55 26.10
C LEU A 97 37.83 -23.07 26.58
N LEU A 98 37.37 -23.68 27.66
CA LEU A 98 36.19 -23.27 28.40
C LEU A 98 36.63 -22.75 29.80
N PRO A 99 36.50 -21.44 30.09
CA PRO A 99 37.08 -20.86 31.31
C PRO A 99 36.52 -21.44 32.62
N THR A 100 35.21 -21.74 32.63
CA THR A 100 34.47 -22.40 33.71
C THR A 100 33.43 -23.36 33.12
N MET A 101 32.96 -24.32 33.91
CA MET A 101 31.94 -25.30 33.49
C MET A 101 30.63 -24.67 32.99
N ASP A 102 30.34 -23.43 33.41
CA ASP A 102 29.16 -22.62 33.07
C ASP A 102 29.51 -21.33 32.32
N SER A 103 30.66 -21.28 31.63
CA SER A 103 31.08 -20.05 30.96
C SER A 103 30.12 -19.71 29.80
N PRO A 104 29.67 -18.45 29.66
CA PRO A 104 28.79 -18.03 28.55
C PRO A 104 29.53 -17.96 27.21
N SER A 105 30.87 -18.07 27.21
CA SER A 105 31.70 -17.96 26.01
C SER A 105 32.78 -19.04 25.97
N ALA A 106 32.89 -19.68 24.80
CA ALA A 106 33.89 -20.65 24.42
C ALA A 106 35.05 -19.96 23.70
N TYR A 107 36.29 -20.38 23.96
CA TYR A 107 37.46 -19.86 23.27
C TYR A 107 38.09 -20.94 22.40
N ILE A 108 38.38 -20.59 21.16
CA ILE A 108 38.95 -21.50 20.16
C ILE A 108 40.23 -20.86 19.65
N TYR A 109 41.35 -21.56 19.72
CA TYR A 109 42.63 -20.94 19.42
C TYR A 109 43.59 -21.89 18.72
N ASN A 110 44.52 -21.33 17.95
CA ASN A 110 45.66 -22.05 17.40
C ASN A 110 46.95 -21.28 17.77
N ALA A 111 48.07 -21.59 17.12
CA ALA A 111 49.34 -20.91 17.42
C ALA A 111 49.32 -19.39 17.16
N THR A 112 48.42 -18.91 16.30
CA THR A 112 48.43 -17.53 15.79
C THR A 112 47.12 -16.78 16.00
N LYS A 113 46.04 -17.44 16.43
CA LYS A 113 44.69 -16.84 16.51
C LYS A 113 43.94 -17.29 17.75
N VAL A 114 43.11 -16.41 18.30
CA VAL A 114 42.10 -16.71 19.32
C VAL A 114 40.75 -16.19 18.84
N LEU A 115 39.74 -17.05 18.92
CA LEU A 115 38.35 -16.78 18.60
C LEU A 115 37.54 -16.90 19.89
N CYS A 116 36.71 -15.91 20.17
CA CYS A 116 35.74 -15.95 21.26
C CYS A 116 34.34 -16.18 20.67
N ILE A 117 33.69 -17.26 21.10
CA ILE A 117 32.41 -17.73 20.58
C ILE A 117 31.38 -17.75 21.72
N PRO A 118 30.32 -16.94 21.66
CA PRO A 118 29.24 -17.02 22.64
C PRO A 118 28.47 -18.35 22.45
N ILE A 119 28.13 -19.02 23.56
CA ILE A 119 27.50 -20.36 23.53
C ILE A 119 25.96 -20.26 23.41
N GLU A 120 25.36 -19.18 23.93
CA GLU A 120 23.89 -18.98 23.98
C GLU A 120 23.38 -17.83 23.10
N SER A 121 24.29 -17.07 22.47
CA SER A 121 23.94 -15.90 21.64
C SER A 121 24.22 -16.17 20.16
N THR A 122 23.42 -15.58 19.27
CA THR A 122 23.62 -15.58 17.81
C THR A 122 24.59 -14.50 17.34
N GLU A 123 25.24 -13.79 18.27
CA GLU A 123 26.23 -12.75 17.98
C GLU A 123 27.45 -13.26 17.19
N HIS A 124 28.09 -12.35 16.44
CA HIS A 124 29.32 -12.63 15.70
C HIS A 124 30.47 -12.98 16.66
N HIS A 125 31.35 -13.89 16.23
CA HIS A 125 32.57 -14.22 16.97
C HIS A 125 33.54 -13.03 16.97
N THR A 126 34.31 -12.88 18.04
CA THR A 126 35.41 -11.92 18.11
C THR A 126 36.72 -12.64 17.79
N GLU A 127 37.46 -12.16 16.78
CA GLU A 127 38.76 -12.71 16.38
C GLU A 127 39.91 -11.81 16.83
N LEU A 128 40.97 -12.42 17.34
CA LEU A 128 42.27 -11.77 17.53
C LEU A 128 43.36 -12.56 16.80
N ASP A 129 44.07 -11.87 15.91
CA ASP A 129 45.12 -12.45 15.08
C ASP A 129 46.52 -11.95 15.50
N PHE A 130 47.31 -12.85 16.08
CA PHE A 130 48.68 -12.61 16.52
C PHE A 130 49.69 -12.70 15.38
N SER A 131 49.30 -13.20 14.19
CA SER A 131 50.19 -13.24 13.03
C SER A 131 50.60 -11.84 12.58
N THR A 132 49.70 -10.86 12.68
CA THR A 132 49.98 -9.43 12.41
C THR A 132 50.97 -8.82 13.41
N MET A 133 51.03 -9.39 14.62
CA MET A 133 51.89 -8.93 15.72
C MET A 133 53.23 -9.68 15.80
N GLN A 134 53.48 -10.64 14.90
CA GLN A 134 54.62 -11.57 14.94
C GLN A 134 54.75 -12.35 16.27
N ASP A 135 53.64 -12.56 16.98
CA ASP A 135 53.59 -13.27 18.25
C ASP A 135 52.94 -14.65 18.09
N ILE A 136 53.25 -15.58 18.99
CA ILE A 136 52.80 -16.97 18.97
C ILE A 136 52.27 -17.37 20.33
N ILE A 137 51.13 -18.08 20.33
CA ILE A 137 50.52 -18.64 21.53
C ILE A 137 51.23 -19.94 21.90
N LEU A 138 51.85 -19.95 23.08
CA LEU A 138 52.60 -21.06 23.64
C LEU A 138 51.73 -21.96 24.53
N GLY A 139 50.66 -21.43 25.11
CA GLY A 139 49.75 -22.20 25.95
C GLY A 139 48.49 -21.45 26.33
N SER A 140 47.52 -22.16 26.88
CA SER A 140 46.28 -21.58 27.41
C SER A 140 45.93 -22.19 28.77
N GLY A 141 45.10 -21.49 29.53
CA GLY A 141 44.51 -21.97 30.76
C GLY A 141 43.39 -21.05 31.21
N SER A 142 42.84 -21.30 32.40
CA SER A 142 41.92 -20.37 33.04
C SER A 142 42.25 -20.22 34.52
N CYS A 143 41.94 -19.06 35.08
CA CYS A 143 42.09 -18.77 36.51
C CYS A 143 40.85 -17.98 36.95
N GLU A 144 40.12 -18.47 37.96
CA GLU A 144 38.90 -17.81 38.47
C GLU A 144 37.88 -17.46 37.36
N GLY A 145 37.79 -18.29 36.32
CA GLY A 145 36.89 -18.07 35.18
C GLY A 145 37.35 -17.07 34.13
N ILE A 146 38.58 -16.57 34.24
CA ILE A 146 39.22 -15.71 33.24
C ILE A 146 40.06 -16.59 32.30
N PRO A 147 39.88 -16.52 30.97
CA PRO A 147 40.74 -17.22 30.02
C PRO A 147 42.11 -16.56 29.95
N LEU A 148 43.17 -17.36 30.05
CA LEU A 148 44.55 -16.92 30.00
C LEU A 148 45.25 -17.59 28.81
N PHE A 149 45.94 -16.78 28.00
CA PHE A 149 46.76 -17.21 26.89
C PHE A 149 48.19 -16.77 27.14
N PHE A 150 49.12 -17.72 27.13
CA PHE A 150 50.54 -17.45 27.26
C PHE A 150 51.13 -17.25 25.86
N THR A 151 51.56 -16.04 25.59
CA THR A 151 52.15 -15.59 24.33
C THR A 151 53.66 -15.40 24.48
N LYS A 152 54.40 -15.47 23.38
CA LYS A 152 55.86 -15.41 23.40
C LYS A 152 56.36 -13.99 23.73
N GLU A 153 55.74 -12.96 23.17
CA GLU A 153 56.19 -11.56 23.34
C GLU A 153 55.50 -10.87 24.53
N TYR A 154 54.20 -11.08 24.74
CA TYR A 154 53.42 -10.37 25.78
C TYR A 154 53.23 -11.16 27.08
N GLY A 155 53.71 -12.40 27.17
CA GLY A 155 53.51 -13.24 28.35
C GLY A 155 52.04 -13.63 28.52
N ILE A 156 51.45 -13.44 29.70
CA ILE A 156 50.06 -13.85 29.98
C ILE A 156 49.08 -12.75 29.55
N VAL A 157 48.19 -13.07 28.61
CA VAL A 157 47.12 -12.19 28.11
C VAL A 157 45.76 -12.81 28.38
N SER A 158 44.76 -11.99 28.70
CA SER A 158 43.37 -12.41 28.90
C SER A 158 42.46 -11.74 27.90
N PHE A 159 41.45 -12.47 27.42
CA PHE A 159 40.42 -11.95 26.52
C PHE A 159 39.06 -12.06 27.19
N THR A 160 38.35 -10.94 27.32
CA THR A 160 36.97 -10.95 27.81
C THR A 160 36.05 -10.32 26.75
N PRO A 161 34.84 -10.85 26.51
CA PRO A 161 34.00 -10.45 25.38
C PRO A 161 33.33 -9.06 25.56
N LYS A 162 33.85 -8.20 26.44
CA LYS A 162 33.26 -6.88 26.77
C LYS A 162 34.22 -5.70 26.52
N GLN A 163 35.16 -5.83 25.59
CA GLN A 163 35.78 -4.63 25.02
C GLN A 163 34.87 -4.08 23.92
N LYS A 164 34.07 -3.07 24.28
CA LYS A 164 33.51 -2.12 23.30
C LYS A 164 34.64 -1.71 22.35
N GLN A 165 34.45 -1.87 21.05
CA GLN A 165 35.43 -1.52 20.00
C GLN A 165 35.70 0.00 19.88
N PHE A 166 35.98 0.70 20.97
CA PHE A 166 36.47 2.09 20.93
C PHE A 166 37.94 2.20 21.35
N GLY A 167 38.63 1.08 21.51
CA GLY A 167 40.07 1.03 21.79
C GLY A 167 40.97 1.39 20.60
N ASP A 168 40.49 2.09 19.56
CA ASP A 168 41.39 2.66 18.55
C ASP A 168 42.00 3.94 19.15
N PRO A 169 43.32 3.96 19.44
CA PRO A 169 43.99 5.17 19.93
C PRO A 169 43.82 6.36 18.98
N ARG A 170 43.52 6.12 17.69
CA ARG A 170 43.21 7.16 16.71
C ARG A 170 41.85 7.80 16.94
N LEU A 171 40.83 7.04 17.34
CA LEU A 171 39.53 7.59 17.74
C LEU A 171 39.65 8.38 19.04
N LEU A 172 40.40 7.88 20.02
CA LEU A 172 40.72 8.62 21.26
C LEU A 172 41.48 9.92 21.00
N ALA A 173 42.43 9.93 20.05
CA ALA A 173 43.13 11.13 19.63
C ALA A 173 42.17 12.07 18.87
N SER A 174 41.44 11.57 17.88
CA SER A 174 40.44 12.34 17.12
C SER A 174 39.38 12.96 18.02
N MET A 175 38.90 12.27 19.07
CA MET A 175 37.90 12.79 20.02
C MET A 175 38.46 13.81 21.00
N LYS A 176 39.76 13.78 21.29
CA LYS A 176 40.45 14.84 22.05
C LYS A 176 40.78 16.05 21.16
N GLU A 177 40.85 15.83 19.85
CA GLU A 177 41.27 16.79 18.83
C GLU A 177 40.13 17.40 18.02
N VAL A 178 38.92 16.83 18.01
CA VAL A 178 37.70 17.55 17.62
C VAL A 178 37.67 18.75 18.56
N SER A 179 37.99 19.93 18.05
CA SER A 179 37.88 21.18 18.79
C SER A 179 36.40 21.53 18.82
N PHE A 180 35.60 20.71 19.52
CA PHE A 180 34.25 21.06 19.94
C PHE A 180 34.37 22.48 20.49
N ARG A 181 33.82 23.47 19.76
CA ARG A 181 33.97 24.91 19.99
C ARG A 181 34.57 25.17 21.36
N GLN A 182 35.81 25.68 21.42
CA GLN A 182 36.31 26.26 22.68
C GLN A 182 35.15 27.06 23.25
N THR A 183 34.76 26.72 24.48
CA THR A 183 33.72 27.40 25.23
C THR A 183 33.87 28.88 24.96
N ASP A 184 32.79 29.54 24.55
CA ASP A 184 32.77 31.00 24.56
C ASP A 184 33.36 31.40 25.91
N PRO A 185 34.33 32.33 26.01
CA PRO A 185 34.92 32.70 27.28
C PRO A 185 33.87 33.24 28.29
N ASP A 186 32.64 33.49 27.84
CA ASP A 186 31.45 33.82 28.63
C ASP A 186 30.57 32.61 29.05
N GLU A 187 30.88 31.39 28.61
CA GLU A 187 30.14 30.17 28.98
C GLU A 187 30.68 29.64 30.33
N PRO A 188 29.85 29.49 31.38
CA PRO A 188 30.33 29.09 32.69
C PRO A 188 30.95 27.68 32.65
N PRO A 189 32.05 27.43 33.38
CA PRO A 189 32.78 26.15 33.39
C PRO A 189 31.94 24.95 33.89
N GLU A 190 30.73 25.21 34.41
CA GLU A 190 29.76 24.24 34.92
C GLU A 190 28.58 24.02 33.93
N SER A 191 28.80 24.24 32.63
CA SER A 191 27.82 23.95 31.56
C SER A 191 27.59 22.44 31.41
N ILE A 192 26.32 22.02 31.34
CA ILE A 192 25.92 20.61 31.15
C ILE A 192 26.55 20.02 29.87
N SER A 193 26.76 20.84 28.83
CA SER A 193 27.44 20.48 27.59
C SER A 193 28.94 20.18 27.79
N ALA A 194 29.61 20.85 28.73
CA ALA A 194 31.02 20.58 29.07
C ALA A 194 31.16 19.28 29.89
N ASN A 195 30.23 19.03 30.81
CA ASN A 195 30.18 17.80 31.58
C ASN A 195 29.88 16.58 30.70
N LEU A 196 28.94 16.70 29.75
CA LEU A 196 28.63 15.66 28.78
C LEU A 196 29.85 15.31 27.89
N ARG A 197 30.57 16.34 27.41
CA ARG A 197 31.84 16.17 26.67
C ARG A 197 32.87 15.38 27.46
N THR A 198 33.09 15.78 28.71
CA THR A 198 34.09 15.17 29.59
C THR A 198 33.70 13.75 29.98
N ALA A 199 32.40 13.49 30.17
CA ALA A 199 31.85 12.16 30.41
C ALA A 199 32.06 11.24 29.20
N MET A 200 31.80 11.71 27.98
CA MET A 200 32.06 10.94 26.75
C MET A 200 33.55 10.61 26.61
N CYS A 201 34.46 11.55 26.90
CA CYS A 201 35.90 11.27 26.90
C CYS A 201 36.31 10.24 27.95
N ALA A 202 35.72 10.28 29.15
CA ALA A 202 35.95 9.30 30.21
C ALA A 202 35.41 7.91 29.82
N PHE A 203 34.25 7.85 29.17
CA PHE A 203 33.66 6.62 28.64
C PHE A 203 34.56 5.92 27.63
N VAL A 204 35.14 6.67 26.69
CA VAL A 204 36.05 6.10 25.68
C VAL A 204 37.41 5.74 26.29
N ALA A 205 37.87 6.48 27.29
CA ALA A 205 39.06 6.14 28.05
C ALA A 205 38.88 4.96 29.03
N ASN A 206 37.68 4.35 29.08
CA ASN A 206 37.31 3.29 30.04
C ASN A 206 37.42 3.71 31.52
N ASP A 207 37.35 5.01 31.82
CA ASP A 207 37.29 5.54 33.18
C ASP A 207 35.83 5.59 33.67
N THR A 208 35.35 4.44 34.15
CA THR A 208 33.95 4.23 34.59
C THR A 208 33.58 5.15 35.76
N ASP A 209 34.47 5.32 36.73
CA ASP A 209 34.21 6.08 37.96
C ASP A 209 34.08 7.59 37.68
N LYS A 210 34.86 8.12 36.72
CA LYS A 210 34.74 9.51 36.29
C LYS A 210 33.52 9.70 35.39
N CYS A 211 33.23 8.75 34.52
CA CYS A 211 32.06 8.78 33.63
C CYS A 211 30.75 8.78 34.44
N GLU A 212 30.58 7.86 35.38
CA GLU A 212 29.35 7.74 36.19
C GLU A 212 29.08 9.00 37.03
N ARG A 213 30.11 9.59 37.64
CA ARG A 213 29.98 10.83 38.40
C ARG A 213 29.49 12.00 37.54
N LEU A 214 30.11 12.19 36.38
CA LEU A 214 29.75 13.28 35.47
C LEU A 214 28.37 13.06 34.83
N VAL A 215 27.99 11.81 34.54
CA VAL A 215 26.64 11.48 34.07
C VAL A 215 25.60 11.78 35.15
N ALA A 216 25.88 11.47 36.42
CA ALA A 216 24.98 11.81 37.53
C ALA A 216 24.78 13.33 37.69
N GLU A 217 25.84 14.12 37.48
CA GLU A 217 25.75 15.59 37.46
C GLU A 217 24.92 16.09 36.27
N VAL A 218 25.09 15.53 35.08
CA VAL A 218 24.29 15.86 33.87
C VAL A 218 22.81 15.51 34.09
N LEU A 219 22.51 14.39 34.74
CA LEU A 219 21.14 13.95 35.06
C LEU A 219 20.42 14.89 36.04
N SER A 220 21.15 15.66 36.84
CA SER A 220 20.55 16.68 37.72
C SER A 220 20.02 17.90 36.94
N GLY A 221 20.54 18.15 35.73
CA GLY A 221 20.21 19.26 34.83
C GLY A 221 19.15 18.97 33.76
N LYS A 222 18.16 18.11 34.05
CA LYS A 222 17.18 17.56 33.08
C LYS A 222 16.57 18.53 32.04
N PRO A 223 16.14 19.77 32.37
CA PRO A 223 15.40 20.60 31.40
C PRO A 223 16.23 21.13 30.21
N SER A 224 17.56 20.88 30.18
CA SER A 224 18.46 21.35 29.11
C SER A 224 19.28 20.23 28.45
N LEU A 225 18.99 18.97 28.77
CA LEU A 225 19.73 17.81 28.26
C LEU A 225 19.64 17.70 26.73
N ASP A 226 18.44 17.86 26.17
CA ASP A 226 18.20 17.82 24.72
C ASP A 226 19.08 18.84 23.96
N GLY A 227 19.14 20.08 24.45
CA GLY A 227 19.96 21.14 23.85
C GLY A 227 21.47 20.88 23.99
N ALA A 228 21.91 20.33 25.12
CA ALA A 228 23.32 19.99 25.34
C ALA A 228 23.79 18.82 24.45
N VAL A 229 22.95 17.80 24.29
CA VAL A 229 23.22 16.64 23.42
C VAL A 229 23.26 17.06 21.95
N LEU A 230 22.32 17.90 21.50
CA LEU A 230 22.35 18.45 20.15
C LEU A 230 23.51 19.39 19.91
N GLY A 231 23.83 20.26 20.86
CA GLY A 231 25.00 21.14 20.78
C GLY A 231 26.30 20.35 20.66
N LEU A 232 26.41 19.22 21.38
CA LEU A 232 27.53 18.29 21.25
C LEU A 232 27.57 17.64 19.86
N SER A 233 26.45 17.12 19.38
CA SER A 233 26.37 16.49 18.04
C SER A 233 26.68 17.49 16.92
N LEU A 234 26.12 18.70 16.97
CA LEU A 234 26.45 19.80 16.05
C LEU A 234 27.94 20.16 16.11
N GLY A 235 28.51 20.17 17.31
CA GLY A 235 29.93 20.38 17.54
C GLY A 235 30.83 19.31 16.92
N ILE A 236 30.35 18.08 16.70
CA ILE A 236 31.08 17.01 15.98
C ILE A 236 30.99 17.24 14.48
N ILE A 237 29.76 17.40 13.97
CA ILE A 237 29.52 17.36 12.53
C ILE A 237 29.98 18.64 11.83
N ASP A 238 29.94 19.79 12.51
CA ASP A 238 30.33 21.09 11.97
C ASP A 238 31.77 21.51 12.33
N ASP A 239 32.56 20.59 12.90
CA ASP A 239 33.91 20.92 13.36
C ASP A 239 34.88 21.17 12.20
N TYR A 240 35.91 21.98 12.47
CA TYR A 240 37.02 22.23 11.56
C TYR A 240 38.19 21.27 11.86
N PRO A 241 38.98 20.89 10.85
CA PRO A 241 40.14 20.03 11.06
C PRO A 241 41.27 20.80 11.77
N VAL A 242 41.49 20.48 13.04
CA VAL A 242 42.47 21.16 13.92
C VAL A 242 43.92 21.00 13.44
N SER A 243 44.24 19.96 12.68
CA SER A 243 45.58 19.75 12.10
C SER A 243 45.81 20.48 10.78
N ASP A 244 44.77 21.05 10.15
CA ASP A 244 44.94 21.80 8.91
C ASP A 244 45.27 23.28 9.23
N PRO A 245 46.51 23.73 8.97
CA PRO A 245 46.96 25.07 9.32
C PRO A 245 46.22 26.18 8.57
N ARG A 246 45.50 25.88 7.49
CA ARG A 246 44.72 26.87 6.71
C ARG A 246 43.52 27.41 7.48
N TRP A 247 43.05 26.68 8.50
CA TRP A 247 41.93 27.07 9.36
C TRP A 247 42.35 27.93 10.56
N CYS A 248 43.65 28.05 10.83
CA CYS A 248 44.17 28.63 12.06
C CYS A 248 44.36 30.16 11.99
N GLU A 249 43.52 30.91 12.70
CA GLU A 249 44.00 32.03 13.51
C GLU A 249 43.98 31.53 14.96
N SER A 250 45.15 31.37 15.61
CA SER A 250 45.36 30.96 17.02
C SER A 250 45.12 29.48 17.41
N ILE A 251 46.11 28.60 17.17
CA ILE A 251 46.24 27.32 17.91
C ILE A 251 47.62 27.29 18.60
N PRO A 252 47.71 27.00 19.92
CA PRO A 252 48.97 26.78 20.62
C PRO A 252 49.71 25.58 20.04
N SER A 253 51.01 25.73 19.83
CA SER A 253 51.86 24.69 19.24
C SER A 253 51.83 23.38 20.04
N GLY A 254 51.44 22.29 19.39
CA GLY A 254 51.80 20.92 19.78
C GLY A 254 50.63 20.00 20.14
N LEU A 255 49.97 19.43 19.12
CA LEU A 255 49.53 18.04 19.01
C LEU A 255 48.99 17.85 17.59
N VAL A 256 49.35 16.76 16.91
CA VAL A 256 49.03 16.53 15.49
C VAL A 256 48.41 15.13 15.34
N SER A 257 47.10 15.00 15.10
CA SER A 257 46.52 13.74 14.62
C SER A 257 45.07 13.83 14.06
N SER A 258 44.65 14.92 13.40
CA SER A 258 43.43 14.90 12.58
C SER A 258 43.78 14.74 11.10
N SER A 259 43.00 13.95 10.39
CA SER A 259 43.22 13.66 8.97
C SER A 259 43.08 14.93 8.12
N LEU A 260 44.06 15.22 7.25
CA LEU A 260 44.03 16.42 6.39
C LEU A 260 43.12 16.28 5.16
N LEU A 261 42.75 15.05 4.79
CA LEU A 261 41.90 14.78 3.63
C LEU A 261 40.43 14.79 4.05
N ILE A 262 39.60 15.56 3.33
CA ILE A 262 38.15 15.68 3.57
C ILE A 262 37.46 14.31 3.71
N SER A 263 37.84 13.32 2.88
CA SER A 263 37.24 11.98 2.94
C SER A 263 37.45 11.29 4.30
N TYR A 264 38.65 11.41 4.86
CA TYR A 264 38.95 10.87 6.19
C TYR A 264 38.34 11.73 7.29
N GLN A 265 38.29 13.06 7.12
CA GLN A 265 37.61 13.95 8.09
C GLN A 265 36.13 13.59 8.26
N LEU A 266 35.41 13.35 7.17
CA LEU A 266 34.01 12.95 7.22
C LEU A 266 33.84 11.55 7.84
N GLU A 267 34.79 10.65 7.63
CA GLU A 267 34.79 9.32 8.27
C GLU A 267 35.06 9.42 9.79
N ASP A 268 36.02 10.25 10.21
CA ASP A 268 36.37 10.50 11.61
C ASP A 268 35.19 11.17 12.34
N LYS A 269 34.51 12.14 11.70
CA LYS A 269 33.28 12.76 12.20
C LYS A 269 32.15 11.73 12.38
N LEU A 270 31.96 10.82 11.41
CA LEU A 270 30.93 9.77 11.50
C LEU A 270 31.21 8.80 12.64
N LYS A 271 32.45 8.30 12.78
CA LYS A 271 32.83 7.40 13.88
C LYS A 271 32.71 8.07 15.24
N THR A 272 33.06 9.35 15.33
CA THR A 272 32.91 10.14 16.57
C THR A 272 31.43 10.31 16.93
N HIS A 273 30.57 10.53 15.94
CA HIS A 273 29.12 10.60 16.14
C HIS A 273 28.52 9.23 16.55
N GLU A 274 28.95 8.13 15.94
CA GLU A 274 28.55 6.76 16.35
C GLU A 274 28.99 6.46 17.80
N CYS A 275 30.16 6.96 18.20
CA CYS A 275 30.62 6.87 19.58
C CYS A 275 29.73 7.66 20.54
N LEU A 276 29.30 8.88 20.16
CA LEU A 276 28.36 9.68 20.94
C LEU A 276 27.05 8.91 21.15
N VAL A 277 26.47 8.37 20.09
CA VAL A 277 25.23 7.59 20.15
C VAL A 277 25.40 6.37 21.06
N THR A 278 26.52 5.65 20.93
CA THR A 278 26.81 4.48 21.78
C THR A 278 26.99 4.85 23.25
N PHE A 279 27.64 5.98 23.53
CA PHE A 279 27.76 6.53 24.88
C PHE A 279 26.40 6.87 25.48
N LEU A 280 25.55 7.59 24.73
CA LEU A 280 24.20 7.96 25.19
C LEU A 280 23.34 6.73 25.50
N SER A 281 23.40 5.70 24.65
CA SER A 281 22.69 4.43 24.86
C SER A 281 23.23 3.67 26.08
N ALA A 282 24.55 3.57 26.21
CA ALA A 282 25.19 2.84 27.32
C ALA A 282 24.99 3.49 28.69
N CYS A 283 24.82 4.81 28.73
CA CYS A 283 24.55 5.56 29.95
C CYS A 283 23.05 5.78 30.22
N HIS A 284 22.15 5.15 29.44
CA HIS A 284 20.69 5.31 29.53
C HIS A 284 20.22 6.78 29.42
N LEU A 285 20.98 7.62 28.72
CA LEU A 285 20.63 9.03 28.48
C LEU A 285 19.64 9.17 27.32
N MET A 286 19.61 8.21 26.40
CA MET A 286 18.72 8.20 25.23
C MET A 286 17.23 8.23 25.60
N GLU A 287 16.83 7.49 26.64
CA GLU A 287 15.44 7.38 27.11
C GLU A 287 14.92 8.68 27.75
N LEU A 288 15.82 9.60 28.10
CA LEU A 288 15.50 10.88 28.73
C LEU A 288 15.35 12.02 27.73
N LEU A 289 15.65 11.77 26.46
CA LEU A 289 15.53 12.75 25.38
C LEU A 289 14.06 12.90 24.97
N SER A 290 13.68 14.13 24.68
CA SER A 290 12.30 14.49 24.37
C SER A 290 12.20 15.08 22.97
N THR A 291 11.87 16.36 22.87
CA THR A 291 11.72 17.07 21.59
C THR A 291 12.56 18.32 21.58
N SER A 292 13.21 18.56 20.45
CA SER A 292 13.99 19.74 20.15
C SER A 292 13.37 20.50 18.97
N ARG A 293 13.86 21.72 18.71
CA ARG A 293 13.44 22.52 17.55
C ARG A 293 14.53 22.56 16.50
N ASP A 294 14.17 22.24 15.27
CA ASP A 294 14.98 22.44 14.06
C ASP A 294 14.27 23.48 13.18
N GLY A 295 14.68 24.74 13.33
CA GLY A 295 13.94 25.89 12.79
C GLY A 295 12.55 26.06 13.44
N GLU A 296 11.50 26.03 12.63
CA GLU A 296 10.11 26.17 13.08
C GLU A 296 9.46 24.83 13.49
N VAL A 297 10.10 23.70 13.20
CA VAL A 297 9.53 22.36 13.40
C VAL A 297 10.05 21.74 14.69
N LYS A 298 9.14 21.14 15.46
CA LYS A 298 9.50 20.31 16.63
C LYS A 298 9.77 18.88 16.17
N VAL A 299 10.95 18.39 16.48
CA VAL A 299 11.45 17.06 16.07
C VAL A 299 11.99 16.35 17.31
N ALA A 300 11.81 15.03 17.40
CA ALA A 300 12.40 14.25 18.47
C ALA A 300 13.93 14.35 18.42
N THR A 301 14.58 14.58 19.55
CA THR A 301 16.05 14.78 19.59
C THR A 301 16.80 13.56 19.06
N THR A 302 16.26 12.36 19.28
CA THR A 302 16.78 11.09 18.75
C THR A 302 16.74 11.01 17.22
N VAL A 303 15.70 11.58 16.59
CA VAL A 303 15.58 11.68 15.13
C VAL A 303 16.64 12.63 14.60
N LEU A 304 16.83 13.81 15.19
CA LEU A 304 17.86 14.77 14.75
C LEU A 304 19.29 14.17 14.84
N LEU A 305 19.59 13.40 15.89
CA LEU A 305 20.85 12.67 15.99
C LEU A 305 21.02 11.66 14.86
N SER A 306 19.98 10.90 14.53
CA SER A 306 19.98 10.01 13.36
C SER A 306 20.26 10.78 12.07
N GLU A 307 19.62 11.93 11.88
CA GLU A 307 19.79 12.74 10.68
C GLU A 307 21.18 13.35 10.53
N HIS A 308 21.84 13.68 11.64
CA HIS A 308 23.24 14.12 11.60
C HIS A 308 24.15 13.03 11.03
N ALA A 309 23.94 11.77 11.43
CA ALA A 309 24.64 10.63 10.84
C ALA A 309 24.27 10.41 9.36
N GLU A 310 22.98 10.56 9.00
CA GLU A 310 22.52 10.48 7.60
C GLU A 310 23.19 11.57 6.72
N LYS A 311 23.24 12.82 7.19
CA LYS A 311 23.88 13.95 6.49
C LYS A 311 25.38 13.75 6.35
N LEU A 312 26.05 13.21 7.38
CA LEU A 312 27.47 12.84 7.29
C LEU A 312 27.73 11.78 6.22
N ASN A 313 26.91 10.74 6.18
CA ASN A 313 27.08 9.68 5.18
C ASN A 313 26.72 10.16 3.76
N ALA A 314 25.70 11.01 3.63
CA ALA A 314 25.38 11.67 2.37
C ALA A 314 26.53 12.59 1.91
N ALA A 315 27.16 13.34 2.82
CA ALA A 315 28.35 14.14 2.51
C ALA A 315 29.54 13.28 2.05
N ARG A 316 29.75 12.11 2.67
CA ARG A 316 30.75 11.13 2.21
C ARG A 316 30.46 10.65 0.80
N ALA A 317 29.20 10.31 0.49
CA ALA A 317 28.79 9.91 -0.85
C ALA A 317 29.00 11.05 -1.87
N LEU A 318 28.67 12.30 -1.52
CA LEU A 318 28.94 13.46 -2.37
C LEU A 318 30.43 13.61 -2.67
N ARG A 319 31.29 13.39 -1.67
CA ARG A 319 32.75 13.49 -1.85
C ARG A 319 33.29 12.46 -2.84
N VAL A 320 32.67 11.27 -2.90
CA VAL A 320 32.98 10.23 -3.90
C VAL A 320 32.51 10.69 -5.28
N PHE A 321 31.27 11.19 -5.41
CA PHE A 321 30.75 11.69 -6.69
C PHE A 321 31.52 12.89 -7.25
N LEU A 322 32.12 13.71 -6.39
CA LEU A 322 32.97 14.82 -6.80
C LEU A 322 34.17 14.38 -7.65
N ASN A 323 34.63 13.13 -7.53
CA ASN A 323 35.71 12.60 -8.37
C ASN A 323 35.27 12.40 -9.83
N ASP A 324 34.00 12.08 -10.06
CA ASP A 324 33.44 11.79 -11.39
C ASP A 324 32.69 13.00 -11.99
N HIS A 325 32.18 13.89 -11.14
CA HIS A 325 31.29 15.00 -11.51
C HIS A 325 31.78 16.34 -10.92
N SER A 326 33.08 16.61 -11.01
CA SER A 326 33.75 17.76 -10.39
C SER A 326 33.15 19.11 -10.79
N ASP A 327 32.81 19.26 -12.07
CA ASP A 327 32.39 20.54 -12.64
C ASP A 327 31.00 20.95 -12.12
N VAL A 328 30.08 19.98 -12.11
CA VAL A 328 28.70 20.15 -11.62
C VAL A 328 28.70 20.40 -10.12
N ILE A 329 29.32 19.50 -9.35
CA ILE A 329 29.30 19.58 -7.89
C ILE A 329 30.09 20.82 -7.41
N GLY A 330 31.19 21.18 -8.08
CA GLY A 330 31.95 22.39 -7.78
C GLY A 330 31.12 23.68 -7.97
N ALA A 331 30.38 23.78 -9.08
CA ALA A 331 29.48 24.92 -9.33
C ALA A 331 28.35 24.99 -8.30
N VAL A 332 27.74 23.84 -7.97
CA VAL A 332 26.67 23.74 -6.97
C VAL A 332 27.16 24.15 -5.57
N ILE A 333 28.35 23.69 -5.16
CA ILE A 333 28.94 24.06 -3.86
C ILE A 333 29.18 25.57 -3.80
N GLN A 334 29.73 26.16 -4.86
CA GLN A 334 30.02 27.60 -4.92
C GLN A 334 28.73 28.42 -4.77
N ASP A 335 27.70 28.12 -5.57
CA ASP A 335 26.41 28.80 -5.50
C ASP A 335 25.71 28.58 -4.15
N THR A 336 25.83 27.38 -3.56
CA THR A 336 25.29 27.10 -2.22
C THR A 336 25.93 27.99 -1.15
N LEU A 337 27.24 28.19 -1.19
CA LEU A 337 27.95 29.06 -0.25
C LEU A 337 27.60 30.54 -0.44
N GLU A 338 27.45 30.98 -1.69
CA GLU A 338 27.02 32.35 -2.01
C GLU A 338 25.62 32.65 -1.43
N ARG A 339 24.67 31.72 -1.56
CA ARG A 339 23.34 31.85 -0.94
C ARG A 339 23.36 31.87 0.59
N ARG A 340 24.30 31.15 1.20
CA ARG A 340 24.54 31.20 2.65
C ARG A 340 25.20 32.51 3.08
N GLY A 341 25.69 33.33 2.15
CA GLY A 341 26.46 34.53 2.44
C GLY A 341 27.86 34.23 3.01
N VAL A 342 28.37 33.01 2.79
CA VAL A 342 29.66 32.56 3.30
C VAL A 342 30.68 32.62 2.17
N SER A 343 31.69 33.46 2.33
CA SER A 343 32.85 33.49 1.44
C SER A 343 34.00 32.67 2.03
N PRO A 344 34.71 31.86 1.24
CA PRO A 344 35.91 31.20 1.70
C PRO A 344 36.95 32.26 2.08
N LYS A 345 37.40 32.22 3.32
CA LYS A 345 38.49 33.08 3.82
C LYS A 345 39.81 32.34 3.71
N ASN A 346 40.92 33.08 3.60
CA ASN A 346 42.28 32.52 3.50
C ASN A 346 42.46 31.60 2.26
N HIS A 347 43.48 30.73 2.29
CA HIS A 347 43.76 29.73 1.24
C HIS A 347 42.81 28.51 1.28
N LEU A 348 41.58 28.68 1.78
CA LEU A 348 40.57 27.63 1.84
C LEU A 348 39.77 27.58 0.53
N THR A 349 39.41 26.37 0.10
CA THR A 349 38.55 26.16 -1.06
C THR A 349 37.07 26.19 -0.66
N PRO A 350 36.15 26.45 -1.60
CA PRO A 350 34.70 26.30 -1.37
C PRO A 350 34.33 24.92 -0.81
N GLN A 351 35.04 23.86 -1.24
CA GLN A 351 34.80 22.50 -0.74
C GLN A 351 35.18 22.36 0.74
N ASP A 352 36.31 22.95 1.16
CA ASP A 352 36.75 22.92 2.56
C ASP A 352 35.68 23.54 3.48
N VAL A 353 35.07 24.66 3.06
CA VAL A 353 34.02 25.35 3.81
C VAL A 353 32.70 24.58 3.80
N PHE A 354 32.32 23.99 2.66
CA PHE A 354 31.07 23.24 2.54
C PHE A 354 31.07 21.94 3.37
N PHE A 355 32.15 21.15 3.30
CA PHE A 355 32.27 19.90 4.06
C PHE A 355 32.59 20.10 5.55
N ARG A 356 32.91 21.33 5.95
CA ARG A 356 32.94 21.71 7.35
C ARG A 356 31.54 21.69 7.95
N GLU A 357 30.58 22.39 7.35
CA GLU A 357 29.21 22.60 7.88
C GLU A 357 28.22 21.54 7.37
N VAL A 358 28.34 20.31 7.88
CA VAL A 358 27.51 19.17 7.47
C VAL A 358 26.06 19.32 7.94
N SER A 359 25.79 20.04 9.03
CA SER A 359 24.42 20.31 9.51
C SER A 359 23.54 20.94 8.42
N SER A 360 24.13 21.83 7.62
CA SER A 360 23.50 22.57 6.52
C SER A 360 23.61 21.87 5.16
N PHE A 361 24.08 20.62 5.11
CA PHE A 361 24.30 19.86 3.86
C PHE A 361 23.11 19.91 2.89
N HIS A 362 21.89 19.78 3.41
CA HIS A 362 20.64 19.79 2.65
C HIS A 362 20.39 21.05 1.81
N THR A 363 21.08 22.17 2.06
CA THR A 363 20.90 23.39 1.26
C THR A 363 21.51 23.30 -0.15
N MET A 364 22.26 22.24 -0.48
CA MET A 364 22.81 22.05 -1.83
C MET A 364 21.77 21.66 -2.88
N PHE A 365 20.67 21.03 -2.46
CA PHE A 365 19.65 20.49 -3.36
C PHE A 365 18.97 21.57 -4.23
N PRO A 366 18.57 22.74 -3.69
CA PRO A 366 18.07 23.84 -4.52
C PRO A 366 19.10 24.32 -5.56
N SER A 367 20.37 24.49 -5.17
CA SER A 367 21.45 24.87 -6.09
C SER A 367 21.67 23.84 -7.20
N LEU A 368 21.57 22.55 -6.88
CA LEU A 368 21.69 21.46 -7.86
C LEU A 368 20.54 21.48 -8.88
N LEU A 369 19.30 21.71 -8.43
CA LEU A 369 18.14 21.82 -9.31
C LEU A 369 18.20 23.04 -10.21
N GLU A 370 18.59 24.20 -9.66
CA GLU A 370 18.72 25.40 -10.46
C GLU A 370 19.84 25.28 -11.50
N TRP A 371 20.93 24.59 -11.16
CA TRP A 371 21.94 24.22 -12.14
C TRP A 371 21.32 23.37 -13.27
N GLU A 372 20.57 22.31 -12.96
CA GLU A 372 19.92 21.48 -13.99
C GLU A 372 18.95 22.29 -14.85
N ILE A 373 18.08 23.10 -14.23
CA ILE A 373 17.13 23.97 -14.94
C ILE A 373 17.88 24.96 -15.86
N SER A 374 19.03 25.49 -15.43
CA SER A 374 19.87 26.34 -16.27
C SER A 374 20.40 25.60 -17.49
N GLN A 375 20.83 24.34 -17.35
CA GLN A 375 21.31 23.51 -18.46
C GLN A 375 20.16 23.14 -19.42
N LEU A 376 18.97 22.89 -18.90
CA LEU A 376 17.78 22.63 -19.70
C LEU A 376 17.37 23.85 -20.55
N ASN A 377 17.57 25.05 -20.03
CA ASN A 377 17.23 26.32 -20.68
C ASN A 377 18.35 26.91 -21.56
N ALA A 378 19.59 26.41 -21.44
CA ALA A 378 20.77 26.94 -22.14
C ALA A 378 20.73 26.77 -23.68
N GLY A 379 19.70 26.13 -24.24
CA GLY A 379 19.54 25.93 -25.68
C GLY A 379 20.47 24.88 -26.27
N GLU A 380 21.09 24.06 -25.43
CA GLU A 380 21.97 22.96 -25.84
C GLU A 380 21.20 21.77 -26.45
N GLY A 381 21.93 20.91 -27.16
CA GLY A 381 21.37 19.71 -27.81
C GLY A 381 20.62 18.78 -26.85
N ALA A 382 19.75 17.91 -27.38
CA ALA A 382 18.96 16.98 -26.54
C ALA A 382 19.84 16.09 -25.65
N ASP A 383 21.02 15.68 -26.13
CA ASP A 383 21.98 14.86 -25.38
C ASP A 383 22.57 15.59 -24.17
N ALA A 384 22.87 16.88 -24.29
CA ALA A 384 23.37 17.67 -23.16
C ALA A 384 22.31 17.81 -22.06
N ARG A 385 21.07 18.05 -22.47
CA ARG A 385 19.90 18.11 -21.56
C ARG A 385 19.67 16.78 -20.85
N LEU A 386 19.75 15.66 -21.57
CA LEU A 386 19.65 14.33 -20.97
C LEU A 386 20.80 14.04 -20.00
N ASN A 387 22.03 14.40 -20.35
CA ASN A 387 23.19 14.21 -19.48
C ASN A 387 23.08 15.03 -18.18
N ALA A 388 22.56 16.25 -18.26
CA ALA A 388 22.28 17.06 -17.06
C ALA A 388 21.27 16.35 -16.14
N ILE A 389 20.12 15.91 -16.67
CA ILE A 389 19.08 15.18 -15.91
C ILE A 389 19.65 13.90 -15.30
N MET A 390 20.37 13.09 -16.08
CA MET A 390 20.96 11.83 -15.61
C MET A 390 22.03 12.05 -14.53
N THR A 391 22.82 13.11 -14.65
CA THR A 391 23.84 13.45 -13.65
C THR A 391 23.17 13.88 -12.35
N THR A 392 22.16 14.75 -12.41
CA THR A 392 21.41 15.16 -11.23
C THR A 392 20.70 13.99 -10.58
N ASN A 393 20.00 13.15 -11.37
CA ASN A 393 19.35 11.95 -10.86
C ASN A 393 20.32 11.02 -10.13
N LYS A 394 21.49 10.75 -10.72
CA LYS A 394 22.54 9.90 -10.11
C LYS A 394 23.00 10.46 -8.76
N ILE A 395 23.19 11.78 -8.67
CA ILE A 395 23.56 12.44 -7.42
C ILE A 395 22.40 12.31 -6.40
N PHE A 396 21.16 12.67 -6.76
CA PHE A 396 20.00 12.54 -5.87
C PHE A 396 19.84 11.12 -5.33
N VAL A 397 19.85 10.12 -6.21
CA VAL A 397 19.71 8.71 -5.84
C VAL A 397 20.82 8.29 -4.88
N GLY A 398 22.09 8.58 -5.21
CA GLY A 398 23.22 8.18 -4.37
C GLY A 398 23.21 8.83 -2.99
N LEU A 399 22.84 10.12 -2.90
CA LEU A 399 22.75 10.82 -1.62
C LEU A 399 21.59 10.30 -0.75
N LEU A 400 20.42 10.05 -1.36
CA LEU A 400 19.25 9.52 -0.67
C LEU A 400 19.44 8.07 -0.23
N GLN A 401 20.09 7.23 -1.05
CA GLN A 401 20.48 5.87 -0.67
C GLN A 401 21.44 5.87 0.51
N ALA A 402 22.48 6.72 0.49
CA ALA A 402 23.42 6.85 1.60
C ALA A 402 22.75 7.27 2.91
N ALA A 403 21.73 8.14 2.84
CA ALA A 403 20.91 8.49 4.00
C ALA A 403 20.05 7.31 4.47
N LEU A 404 19.40 6.59 3.56
CA LEU A 404 18.56 5.43 3.87
C LEU A 404 19.36 4.28 4.52
N GLU A 405 20.56 3.98 4.02
CA GLU A 405 21.44 2.95 4.58
C GLU A 405 21.80 3.25 6.05
N GLN A 406 22.07 4.52 6.37
CA GLN A 406 22.33 4.91 7.76
C GLN A 406 21.09 4.82 8.64
N ARG A 407 19.93 5.18 8.09
CA ARG A 407 18.65 5.06 8.81
C ARG A 407 18.35 3.60 9.17
N GLN A 408 18.62 2.67 8.26
CA GLN A 408 18.43 1.24 8.50
C GLN A 408 19.35 0.71 9.60
N LYS A 409 20.61 1.18 9.67
CA LYS A 409 21.54 0.83 10.76
C LYS A 409 21.09 1.35 12.13
N HIS A 410 20.46 2.52 12.15
CA HIS A 410 20.03 3.23 13.35
C HIS A 410 18.54 3.02 13.69
N GLN A 411 17.89 2.02 13.11
CA GLN A 411 16.45 1.77 13.28
C GLN A 411 16.02 1.61 14.75
N GLU A 412 16.92 1.13 15.61
CA GLU A 412 16.66 0.97 17.04
C GLU A 412 16.46 2.28 17.79
N LEU A 413 17.05 3.39 17.30
CA LEU A 413 16.96 4.72 17.89
C LEU A 413 15.63 5.42 17.56
N LEU A 414 14.89 4.91 16.57
CA LEU A 414 13.67 5.50 16.03
C LEU A 414 12.37 4.90 16.64
N LYS A 415 12.50 4.00 17.64
CA LYS A 415 11.39 3.19 18.20
C LYS A 415 10.21 4.01 18.78
N ASP A 416 10.45 5.25 19.22
CA ASP A 416 9.42 6.13 19.83
C ASP A 416 8.99 7.34 18.95
N GLY A 417 9.49 7.45 17.71
CA GLY A 417 9.36 8.65 16.87
C GLY A 417 8.27 8.60 15.79
N ALA A 418 7.16 7.89 16.00
CA ALA A 418 6.18 7.54 14.95
C ALA A 418 5.61 8.74 14.15
N ASP A 419 5.66 9.96 14.69
CA ASP A 419 5.08 11.16 14.08
C ASP A 419 6.10 12.10 13.38
N CYS A 420 7.41 11.79 13.40
CA CYS A 420 8.40 12.68 12.82
C CYS A 420 8.93 12.20 11.46
N LEU A 421 8.73 13.04 10.43
CA LEU A 421 9.29 12.80 9.10
C LEU A 421 10.80 13.08 9.09
N PRO A 422 11.63 12.25 8.43
CA PRO A 422 13.04 12.54 8.24
C PRO A 422 13.24 13.77 7.35
N TRP A 423 14.40 14.42 7.42
CA TRP A 423 14.75 15.57 6.57
C TRP A 423 14.61 15.28 5.07
N THR A 424 14.75 14.02 4.64
CA THR A 424 14.50 13.59 3.25
C THR A 424 13.02 13.67 2.83
N ALA A 425 12.08 13.65 3.78
CA ALA A 425 10.64 13.68 3.57
C ALA A 425 9.94 14.95 4.12
N ARG A 426 10.68 15.82 4.84
CA ARG A 426 10.15 17.07 5.38
C ARG A 426 9.97 18.14 4.31
N GLU A 427 8.94 18.97 4.49
CA GLU A 427 8.68 20.18 3.70
C GLU A 427 9.33 21.42 4.35
N GLY A 428 9.55 22.46 3.54
CA GLY A 428 10.13 23.72 4.00
C GLY A 428 11.65 23.71 4.12
N ASN A 429 12.21 24.71 4.80
CA ASN A 429 13.65 24.98 4.78
C ASN A 429 14.52 23.93 5.47
N SER A 430 13.95 23.06 6.31
CA SER A 430 14.67 21.99 7.02
C SER A 430 14.56 20.62 6.34
N GLY A 431 13.91 20.54 5.18
CA GLY A 431 13.74 19.30 4.43
C GLY A 431 13.94 19.46 2.92
N ILE A 432 13.92 18.33 2.20
CA ILE A 432 14.19 18.31 0.76
C ILE A 432 13.06 17.71 -0.08
N ARG A 433 11.89 17.42 0.51
CA ARG A 433 10.76 16.76 -0.19
C ARG A 433 10.34 17.53 -1.45
N HIS A 434 10.21 18.84 -1.36
CA HIS A 434 9.86 19.70 -2.50
C HIS A 434 10.87 19.58 -3.65
N TYR A 435 12.17 19.48 -3.34
CA TYR A 435 13.23 19.38 -4.34
C TYR A 435 13.24 18.01 -5.02
N VAL A 436 13.07 16.92 -4.27
CA VAL A 436 12.91 15.57 -4.85
C VAL A 436 11.68 15.51 -5.77
N ARG A 437 10.55 16.09 -5.33
CA ARG A 437 9.33 16.17 -6.14
C ARG A 437 9.52 16.96 -7.42
N THR A 438 10.26 18.06 -7.35
CA THR A 438 10.59 18.88 -8.53
C THR A 438 11.48 18.10 -9.50
N GLN A 439 12.46 17.35 -8.99
CA GLN A 439 13.29 16.49 -9.84
C GLN A 439 12.49 15.42 -10.58
N LEU A 440 11.58 14.76 -9.87
CA LEU A 440 10.68 13.78 -10.48
C LEU A 440 9.80 14.42 -11.56
N GLN A 441 9.31 15.64 -11.32
CA GLN A 441 8.51 16.37 -12.31
C GLN A 441 9.34 16.75 -13.56
N LEU A 442 10.57 17.23 -13.39
CA LEU A 442 11.48 17.53 -14.50
C LEU A 442 11.75 16.31 -15.37
N ASN A 443 11.90 15.14 -14.75
CA ASN A 443 12.02 13.88 -15.47
C ASN A 443 10.77 13.57 -16.30
N VAL A 444 9.57 13.71 -15.72
CA VAL A 444 8.31 13.46 -16.44
C VAL A 444 8.15 14.40 -17.64
N ASP A 445 8.48 15.69 -17.46
CA ASP A 445 8.26 16.72 -18.47
C ASP A 445 9.29 16.69 -19.60
N HIS A 446 10.56 16.42 -19.27
CA HIS A 446 11.67 16.51 -20.22
C HIS A 446 12.29 15.15 -20.55
N SER A 447 12.51 14.24 -19.61
CA SER A 447 13.37 13.07 -19.84
C SER A 447 12.67 11.90 -20.53
N LEU A 448 11.40 11.65 -20.17
CA LEU A 448 10.64 10.47 -20.62
C LEU A 448 10.33 10.43 -22.14
N ARG A 449 10.66 11.47 -22.91
CA ARG A 449 10.36 11.59 -24.36
C ARG A 449 11.58 11.91 -25.24
N LEU A 450 12.79 12.00 -24.69
CA LEU A 450 13.91 12.69 -25.36
C LEU A 450 15.05 11.81 -25.92
N SER A 451 14.97 10.48 -25.91
CA SER A 451 16.10 9.65 -26.38
C SER A 451 15.70 8.53 -27.33
N ASP A 452 16.50 8.28 -28.36
CA ASP A 452 16.40 7.11 -29.26
C ASP A 452 17.30 5.94 -28.81
N SER A 453 18.20 6.16 -27.83
CA SER A 453 19.16 5.14 -27.38
C SER A 453 18.60 4.28 -26.25
N ILE A 454 18.47 2.97 -26.52
CA ILE A 454 17.93 1.98 -25.56
C ILE A 454 18.76 1.92 -24.27
N GLN A 455 20.09 2.08 -24.35
CA GLN A 455 20.97 2.03 -23.17
C GLN A 455 20.78 3.25 -22.26
N VAL A 456 20.69 4.45 -22.87
CA VAL A 456 20.48 5.71 -22.15
C VAL A 456 19.09 5.74 -21.52
N GLN A 457 18.06 5.33 -22.28
CA GLN A 457 16.70 5.13 -21.76
C GLN A 457 16.67 4.13 -20.60
N GLY A 458 17.38 3.00 -20.76
CA GLY A 458 17.51 1.97 -19.74
C GLY A 458 18.02 2.53 -18.41
N ALA A 459 19.12 3.29 -18.44
CA ALA A 459 19.70 3.93 -17.26
C ALA A 459 18.81 5.04 -16.70
N LEU A 460 18.23 5.88 -17.56
CA LEU A 460 17.37 7.00 -17.16
C LEU A 460 16.11 6.52 -16.41
N PHE A 461 15.37 5.55 -16.95
CA PHE A 461 14.20 5.04 -16.23
C PHE A 461 14.59 4.26 -14.98
N GLN A 462 15.76 3.62 -14.94
CA GLN A 462 16.24 2.97 -13.72
C GLN A 462 16.44 4.01 -12.61
N GLN A 463 17.15 5.10 -12.91
CA GLN A 463 17.35 6.20 -11.98
C GLN A 463 16.03 6.85 -11.56
N TYR A 464 15.10 7.04 -12.50
CA TYR A 464 13.77 7.57 -12.19
C TYR A 464 13.00 6.66 -11.24
N VAL A 465 12.98 5.35 -11.50
CA VAL A 465 12.31 4.36 -10.63
C VAL A 465 12.93 4.34 -9.24
N GLU A 466 14.26 4.37 -9.14
CA GLU A 466 14.97 4.45 -7.86
C GLU A 466 14.63 5.73 -7.10
N LEU A 467 14.53 6.87 -7.80
CA LEU A 467 14.16 8.14 -7.18
C LEU A 467 12.70 8.14 -6.70
N VAL A 468 11.78 7.57 -7.49
CA VAL A 468 10.37 7.38 -7.08
C VAL A 468 10.30 6.46 -5.86
N ASP A 469 11.05 5.36 -5.86
CA ASP A 469 11.09 4.40 -4.75
C ASP A 469 11.60 5.08 -3.46
N LEU A 470 12.70 5.82 -3.55
CA LEU A 470 13.25 6.55 -2.40
C LEU A 470 12.29 7.63 -1.88
N HIS A 471 11.60 8.34 -2.79
CA HIS A 471 10.59 9.34 -2.42
C HIS A 471 9.39 8.69 -1.72
N LEU A 472 8.82 7.63 -2.29
CA LEU A 472 7.66 6.95 -1.73
C LEU A 472 7.99 6.18 -0.43
N ALA A 473 9.20 5.62 -0.31
CA ALA A 473 9.67 4.96 0.91
C ALA A 473 9.88 5.94 2.08
N SER A 474 10.03 7.24 1.79
CA SER A 474 10.27 8.27 2.80
C SER A 474 9.02 8.63 3.62
N PHE A 475 7.83 8.18 3.20
CA PHE A 475 6.57 8.45 3.89
C PHE A 475 6.36 7.49 5.08
N SER A 476 6.15 8.03 6.28
CA SER A 476 5.92 7.23 7.49
C SER A 476 4.62 6.42 7.48
N GLN A 477 3.60 6.86 6.71
CA GLN A 477 2.30 6.17 6.61
C GLN A 477 2.01 5.72 5.18
N PRO A 478 2.03 4.39 4.90
CA PRO A 478 1.87 3.84 3.56
C PRO A 478 0.46 4.02 2.96
N ASN A 479 -0.54 4.39 3.78
CA ASN A 479 -1.96 4.57 3.40
C ASN A 479 -2.46 6.03 3.47
N SER A 480 -1.55 7.01 3.59
CA SER A 480 -1.95 8.43 3.60
C SER A 480 -2.57 8.86 2.26
N LYS A 481 -3.45 9.86 2.27
CA LYS A 481 -3.96 10.46 1.02
C LYS A 481 -2.84 11.08 0.19
N GLU A 482 -1.80 11.57 0.85
CA GLU A 482 -0.63 12.16 0.20
C GLU A 482 0.13 11.13 -0.64
N ILE A 483 0.43 9.95 -0.08
CA ILE A 483 1.15 8.93 -0.85
C ILE A 483 0.31 8.42 -2.02
N GLN A 484 -1.02 8.36 -1.90
CA GLN A 484 -1.90 8.04 -3.03
C GLN A 484 -1.81 9.07 -4.16
N MET A 485 -1.78 10.37 -3.82
CA MET A 485 -1.59 11.44 -4.80
C MET A 485 -0.21 11.38 -5.48
N GLU A 486 0.85 11.11 -4.73
CA GLU A 486 2.21 11.01 -5.27
C GLU A 486 2.36 9.78 -6.18
N LYS A 487 1.80 8.61 -5.79
CA LYS A 487 1.74 7.40 -6.64
C LYS A 487 1.05 7.71 -7.97
N GLY A 488 -0.15 8.30 -7.92
CA GLY A 488 -0.93 8.66 -9.10
C GLY A 488 -0.26 9.71 -10.00
N ARG A 489 0.72 10.46 -9.49
CA ARG A 489 1.47 11.46 -10.26
C ARG A 489 2.70 10.86 -10.95
N PHE A 490 3.48 10.03 -10.25
CA PHE A 490 4.82 9.63 -10.70
C PHE A 490 4.93 8.20 -11.24
N ILE A 491 3.98 7.30 -10.94
CA ILE A 491 3.97 5.94 -11.50
C ILE A 491 3.35 5.90 -12.92
N PRO A 492 2.17 6.51 -13.18
CA PRO A 492 1.52 6.43 -14.50
C PRO A 492 2.34 6.94 -15.71
N PRO A 493 3.23 7.94 -15.59
CA PRO A 493 4.10 8.33 -16.69
C PRO A 493 4.91 7.17 -17.28
N LEU A 494 5.31 6.16 -16.47
CA LEU A 494 6.03 4.97 -16.96
C LEU A 494 5.17 4.11 -17.90
N LEU A 495 3.85 4.08 -17.70
CA LEU A 495 2.91 3.39 -18.58
C LEU A 495 2.86 4.04 -19.97
N SER A 496 2.84 5.37 -20.00
CA SER A 496 2.77 6.13 -21.25
C SER A 496 3.97 5.91 -22.19
N VAL A 497 5.10 5.45 -21.63
CA VAL A 497 6.34 5.14 -22.37
C VAL A 497 6.53 3.62 -22.54
N GLY A 498 5.58 2.80 -22.09
CA GLY A 498 5.61 1.34 -22.24
C GLY A 498 6.56 0.60 -21.28
N GLN A 499 7.01 1.24 -20.19
CA GLN A 499 7.88 0.62 -19.18
C GLN A 499 7.07 -0.16 -18.14
N TYR A 500 6.32 -1.17 -18.59
CA TYR A 500 5.34 -1.90 -17.80
C TYR A 500 5.91 -2.64 -16.59
N GLU A 501 7.05 -3.35 -16.74
CA GLU A 501 7.63 -4.13 -15.64
C GLU A 501 8.18 -3.25 -14.52
N ARG A 502 8.74 -2.09 -14.87
CA ARG A 502 9.23 -1.10 -13.91
C ARG A 502 8.09 -0.44 -13.16
N ALA A 503 7.02 -0.08 -13.86
CA ALA A 503 5.80 0.43 -13.24
C ALA A 503 5.14 -0.61 -12.33
N ALA A 504 5.11 -1.88 -12.75
CA ALA A 504 4.57 -2.98 -11.96
C ALA A 504 5.36 -3.20 -10.67
N ALA A 505 6.70 -3.19 -10.71
CA ALA A 505 7.52 -3.35 -9.51
C ALA A 505 7.23 -2.27 -8.44
N LEU A 506 7.07 -1.01 -8.86
CA LEU A 506 6.66 0.08 -7.96
C LEU A 506 5.21 -0.11 -7.47
N ALA A 507 4.30 -0.42 -8.38
CA ALA A 507 2.88 -0.57 -8.05
C ALA A 507 2.61 -1.79 -7.13
N GLU A 508 3.35 -2.88 -7.27
CA GLU A 508 3.32 -4.03 -6.36
C GLU A 508 3.84 -3.64 -4.97
N LYS A 509 5.00 -2.98 -4.91
CA LYS A 509 5.62 -2.55 -3.64
C LYS A 509 4.73 -1.58 -2.86
N TYR A 510 4.08 -0.67 -3.56
CA TYR A 510 3.26 0.39 -2.96
C TYR A 510 1.76 0.11 -3.02
N LEU A 511 1.32 -1.08 -3.43
CA LEU A 511 -0.08 -1.47 -3.55
C LEU A 511 -0.93 -0.47 -4.38
N ASP A 512 -0.37 0.03 -5.48
CA ASP A 512 -1.09 0.88 -6.43
C ASP A 512 -1.90 0.02 -7.42
N PHE A 513 -3.08 -0.40 -6.96
CA PHE A 513 -3.93 -1.33 -7.68
C PHE A 513 -4.47 -0.77 -9.00
N ASP A 514 -4.72 0.54 -9.08
CA ASP A 514 -5.20 1.17 -10.32
C ASP A 514 -4.17 1.03 -11.44
N THR A 515 -2.89 1.27 -11.14
CA THR A 515 -1.78 1.08 -12.08
C THR A 515 -1.63 -0.39 -12.48
N LEU A 516 -1.70 -1.34 -11.54
CA LEU A 516 -1.60 -2.77 -11.86
C LEU A 516 -2.71 -3.25 -12.80
N ILE A 517 -3.95 -2.79 -12.59
CA ILE A 517 -5.08 -3.10 -13.45
C ILE A 517 -4.85 -2.50 -14.85
N GLN A 518 -4.43 -1.25 -14.91
CA GLN A 518 -4.14 -0.58 -16.19
C GLN A 518 -3.03 -1.30 -16.98
N ILE A 519 -1.95 -1.76 -16.32
CA ILE A 519 -0.89 -2.56 -16.95
C ILE A 519 -1.47 -3.84 -17.56
N CYS A 520 -2.30 -4.57 -16.82
CA CYS A 520 -2.89 -5.81 -17.30
C CYS A 520 -3.79 -5.60 -18.52
N GLU A 521 -4.54 -4.49 -18.56
CA GLU A 521 -5.39 -4.13 -19.69
C GLU A 521 -4.58 -3.71 -20.93
N GLU A 522 -3.56 -2.86 -20.76
CA GLU A 522 -2.72 -2.41 -21.87
C GLU A 522 -1.91 -3.58 -22.49
N THR A 523 -1.40 -4.47 -21.63
CA THR A 523 -0.67 -5.68 -22.06
C THR A 523 -1.60 -6.82 -22.49
N LYS A 524 -2.93 -6.69 -22.28
CA LYS A 524 -3.95 -7.73 -22.51
C LYS A 524 -3.62 -9.06 -21.81
N SER A 525 -2.95 -9.00 -20.66
CA SER A 525 -2.50 -10.18 -19.93
C SER A 525 -3.49 -10.56 -18.82
N GLY A 526 -4.47 -11.40 -19.16
CA GLY A 526 -5.44 -11.93 -18.20
C GLY A 526 -4.80 -12.81 -17.12
N ASP A 527 -3.76 -13.57 -17.47
CA ASP A 527 -3.05 -14.45 -16.54
C ASP A 527 -2.32 -13.63 -15.45
N ARG A 528 -1.75 -12.47 -15.82
CA ARG A 528 -1.11 -11.56 -14.86
C ARG A 528 -2.13 -11.00 -13.87
N LEU A 529 -3.31 -10.61 -14.35
CA LEU A 529 -4.39 -10.11 -13.50
C LEU A 529 -4.86 -11.17 -12.50
N GLN A 530 -5.01 -12.43 -12.93
CA GLN A 530 -5.36 -13.55 -12.04
C GLN A 530 -4.30 -13.77 -10.95
N ARG A 531 -3.00 -13.72 -11.31
CA ARG A 531 -1.92 -13.83 -10.33
C ARG A 531 -1.99 -12.73 -9.28
N TYR A 532 -2.27 -11.48 -9.68
CA TYR A 532 -2.45 -10.39 -8.73
C TYR A 532 -3.69 -10.54 -7.84
N MET A 533 -4.80 -11.08 -8.37
CA MET A 533 -5.97 -11.41 -7.55
C MET A 533 -5.64 -12.43 -6.46
N HIS A 534 -4.87 -13.47 -6.79
CA HIS A 534 -4.43 -14.45 -5.80
C HIS A 534 -3.40 -13.87 -4.82
N GLN A 535 -2.41 -13.12 -5.31
CA GLN A 535 -1.31 -12.57 -4.50
C GLN A 535 -1.83 -11.53 -3.49
N PHE A 536 -2.79 -10.69 -3.89
CA PHE A 536 -3.33 -9.60 -3.08
C PHE A 536 -4.76 -9.86 -2.58
N SER A 537 -5.08 -11.12 -2.30
CA SER A 537 -6.42 -11.55 -1.88
C SER A 537 -6.80 -10.97 -0.51
N GLU A 538 -5.84 -10.88 0.43
CA GLU A 538 -6.02 -10.25 1.74
C GLU A 538 -6.39 -8.76 1.65
N GLN A 539 -5.86 -8.05 0.64
CA GLN A 539 -6.14 -6.63 0.41
C GLN A 539 -7.41 -6.39 -0.43
N ASN A 540 -8.20 -7.44 -0.67
CA ASN A 540 -9.42 -7.39 -1.49
C ASN A 540 -9.19 -6.85 -2.92
N PHE A 541 -8.05 -7.14 -3.54
CA PHE A 541 -7.71 -6.65 -4.89
C PHE A 541 -8.83 -6.91 -5.91
N ALA A 542 -9.49 -8.06 -5.84
CA ALA A 542 -10.62 -8.40 -6.70
C ALA A 542 -11.75 -7.35 -6.67
N LYS A 543 -12.08 -6.80 -5.50
CA LYS A 543 -13.10 -5.74 -5.38
C LYS A 543 -12.65 -4.46 -6.08
N PHE A 544 -11.36 -4.12 -6.01
CA PHE A 544 -10.79 -2.99 -6.73
C PHE A 544 -10.88 -3.19 -8.24
N VAL A 545 -10.54 -4.39 -8.73
CA VAL A 545 -10.70 -4.75 -10.15
C VAL A 545 -12.15 -4.56 -10.61
N PHE A 546 -13.12 -5.06 -9.83
CA PHE A 546 -14.53 -4.96 -10.21
C PHE A 546 -15.02 -3.51 -10.23
N LYS A 547 -14.66 -2.73 -9.20
CA LYS A 547 -14.96 -1.32 -9.13
C LYS A 547 -14.35 -0.55 -10.31
N TRP A 548 -13.10 -0.84 -10.66
CA TRP A 548 -12.41 -0.20 -11.77
C TRP A 548 -13.14 -0.42 -13.11
N TYR A 549 -13.54 -1.66 -13.42
CA TYR A 549 -14.30 -1.92 -14.66
C TYR A 549 -15.69 -1.28 -14.66
N CYS A 550 -16.35 -1.20 -13.50
CA CYS A 550 -17.61 -0.48 -13.35
C CYS A 550 -17.44 1.02 -13.64
N ASP A 551 -16.44 1.65 -13.03
CA ASP A 551 -16.15 3.08 -13.14
C ASP A 551 -15.72 3.47 -14.57
N LYS A 552 -15.00 2.57 -15.27
CA LYS A 552 -14.63 2.76 -16.69
C LYS A 552 -15.75 2.42 -17.68
N GLY A 553 -16.93 2.02 -17.21
CA GLY A 553 -18.06 1.63 -18.07
C GLY A 553 -17.88 0.30 -18.82
N GLN A 554 -16.83 -0.46 -18.51
CA GLN A 554 -16.51 -1.73 -19.15
C GLN A 554 -17.16 -2.92 -18.43
N LYS A 555 -18.43 -2.78 -18.05
CA LYS A 555 -19.18 -3.77 -17.25
C LYS A 555 -19.21 -5.17 -17.88
N GLY A 556 -19.17 -5.26 -19.21
CA GLY A 556 -19.12 -6.53 -19.93
C GLY A 556 -17.85 -7.34 -19.69
N ARG A 557 -16.73 -6.68 -19.37
CA ARG A 557 -15.46 -7.37 -19.07
C ARG A 557 -15.54 -8.20 -17.80
N LEU A 558 -16.30 -7.77 -16.80
CA LEU A 558 -16.50 -8.48 -15.52
C LEU A 558 -16.89 -9.94 -15.72
N PHE A 559 -17.75 -10.21 -16.70
CA PHE A 559 -18.28 -11.55 -16.99
C PHE A 559 -17.39 -12.35 -17.94
N SER A 560 -16.52 -11.68 -18.70
CA SER A 560 -15.54 -12.31 -19.59
C SER A 560 -14.27 -12.79 -18.86
N LEU A 561 -14.04 -12.25 -17.66
CA LEU A 561 -12.91 -12.66 -16.84
C LEU A 561 -13.11 -14.12 -16.41
N ARG A 562 -12.15 -14.98 -16.74
CA ARG A 562 -12.07 -16.34 -16.20
C ARG A 562 -11.61 -16.23 -14.75
N LEU A 563 -12.51 -15.86 -13.84
CA LEU A 563 -12.14 -15.70 -12.44
C LEU A 563 -12.33 -17.03 -11.73
N ASP A 564 -11.26 -17.51 -11.09
CA ASP A 564 -11.37 -18.55 -10.06
C ASP A 564 -12.13 -18.00 -8.83
N GLU A 565 -12.19 -16.67 -8.68
CA GLU A 565 -12.87 -15.96 -7.60
C GLU A 565 -14.32 -15.52 -7.94
N ARG A 566 -15.11 -16.40 -8.56
CA ARG A 566 -16.53 -16.10 -8.85
C ARG A 566 -17.33 -15.72 -7.60
N ALA A 567 -16.99 -16.32 -6.46
CA ALA A 567 -17.59 -15.99 -5.17
C ALA A 567 -17.37 -14.52 -4.76
N ALA A 568 -16.17 -13.97 -5.02
CA ALA A 568 -15.87 -12.56 -4.74
C ALA A 568 -16.70 -11.64 -5.64
N LEU A 569 -16.84 -11.98 -6.93
CA LEU A 569 -17.70 -11.25 -7.86
C LEU A 569 -19.18 -11.29 -7.42
N GLY A 570 -19.67 -12.45 -7.00
CA GLY A 570 -21.03 -12.59 -6.45
C GLY A 570 -21.27 -11.72 -5.21
N SER A 571 -20.27 -11.60 -4.32
CA SER A 571 -20.35 -10.73 -3.14
C SER A 571 -20.39 -9.24 -3.51
N PHE A 572 -19.59 -8.82 -4.49
CA PHE A 572 -19.55 -7.44 -4.98
C PHE A 572 -20.86 -7.07 -5.71
N LEU A 573 -21.38 -7.97 -6.55
CA LEU A 573 -22.63 -7.75 -7.29
C LEU A 573 -23.88 -7.81 -6.41
N ALA A 574 -23.77 -8.26 -5.15
CA ALA A 574 -24.89 -8.16 -4.21
C ALA A 574 -25.31 -6.71 -3.95
N GLU A 575 -24.35 -5.78 -3.99
CA GLU A 575 -24.57 -4.33 -3.86
C GLU A 575 -25.09 -3.70 -5.16
N HIS A 576 -24.81 -4.31 -6.33
CA HIS A 576 -25.19 -3.82 -7.66
C HIS A 576 -26.31 -4.66 -8.29
N GLN A 577 -27.56 -4.42 -7.86
CA GLN A 577 -28.74 -5.19 -8.29
C GLN A 577 -28.92 -5.27 -9.82
N GLU A 578 -28.59 -4.21 -10.57
CA GLU A 578 -28.76 -4.15 -12.02
C GLU A 578 -27.94 -5.18 -12.82
N LEU A 579 -26.79 -5.59 -12.28
CA LEU A 579 -25.84 -6.51 -12.92
C LEU A 579 -25.91 -7.92 -12.32
N ARG A 580 -26.55 -8.06 -11.16
CA ARG A 580 -26.60 -9.31 -10.40
C ARG A 580 -27.28 -10.45 -11.16
N TRP A 581 -28.34 -10.15 -11.93
CA TRP A 581 -29.07 -11.17 -12.67
C TRP A 581 -28.22 -11.83 -13.75
N LEU A 582 -27.30 -11.10 -14.39
CA LEU A 582 -26.36 -11.65 -15.38
C LEU A 582 -25.45 -12.70 -14.76
N TYR A 583 -24.90 -12.39 -13.57
CA TYR A 583 -24.09 -13.34 -12.80
C TYR A 583 -24.90 -14.58 -12.39
N GLN A 584 -26.15 -14.40 -11.94
CA GLN A 584 -27.01 -15.51 -11.55
C GLN A 584 -27.37 -16.42 -12.72
N VAL A 585 -27.59 -15.87 -13.92
CA VAL A 585 -27.82 -16.65 -15.15
C VAL A 585 -26.56 -17.44 -15.53
N GLN A 586 -25.37 -16.83 -15.45
CA GLN A 586 -24.10 -17.50 -15.74
C GLN A 586 -23.80 -18.65 -14.76
N GLU A 587 -24.23 -18.53 -13.51
CA GLU A 587 -24.11 -19.55 -12.47
C GLU A 587 -25.29 -20.54 -12.44
N GLU A 588 -26.14 -20.54 -13.47
CA GLU A 588 -27.33 -21.40 -13.61
C GLU A 588 -28.35 -21.29 -12.46
N LYS A 589 -28.30 -20.19 -11.68
CA LYS A 589 -29.21 -19.89 -10.58
C LYS A 589 -30.45 -19.14 -11.09
N TYR A 590 -31.20 -19.78 -11.99
CA TYR A 590 -32.32 -19.16 -12.71
C TYR A 590 -33.44 -18.66 -11.80
N SER A 591 -33.72 -19.34 -10.67
CA SER A 591 -34.73 -18.88 -9.71
C SER A 591 -34.35 -17.54 -9.06
N GLN A 592 -33.08 -17.35 -8.70
CA GLN A 592 -32.61 -16.09 -8.12
C GLN A 592 -32.52 -14.98 -9.16
N ALA A 593 -32.14 -15.32 -10.40
CA ALA A 593 -32.14 -14.40 -11.53
C ALA A 593 -33.55 -13.86 -11.82
N GLN A 594 -34.53 -14.76 -11.79
CA GLN A 594 -35.94 -14.43 -11.97
C GLN A 594 -36.45 -13.41 -10.95
N ASP A 595 -36.19 -13.63 -9.66
CA ASP A 595 -36.58 -12.71 -8.59
C ASP A 595 -35.93 -11.34 -8.76
N THR A 596 -34.63 -11.31 -9.08
CA THR A 596 -33.89 -10.06 -9.30
C THR A 596 -34.44 -9.30 -10.50
N LEU A 597 -34.67 -9.98 -11.64
CA LEU A 597 -35.25 -9.39 -12.85
C LEU A 597 -36.66 -8.86 -12.60
N ARG A 598 -37.49 -9.58 -11.85
CA ARG A 598 -38.84 -9.14 -11.47
C ARG A 598 -38.78 -7.89 -10.60
N GLN A 599 -37.89 -7.85 -9.59
CA GLN A 599 -37.71 -6.65 -8.76
C GLN A 599 -37.24 -5.43 -9.57
N LEU A 600 -36.31 -5.63 -10.50
CA LEU A 600 -35.87 -4.57 -11.41
C LEU A 600 -37.02 -4.10 -12.31
N ALA A 601 -37.83 -5.01 -12.84
CA ALA A 601 -39.00 -4.67 -13.65
C ALA A 601 -40.04 -3.87 -12.85
N LEU A 602 -40.30 -4.22 -11.59
CA LEU A 602 -41.25 -3.51 -10.75
C LEU A 602 -40.79 -2.10 -10.35
N LYS A 603 -39.47 -1.86 -10.33
CA LYS A 603 -38.86 -0.54 -10.07
C LYS A 603 -38.73 0.32 -11.33
N GLU A 604 -38.82 -0.27 -12.51
CA GLU A 604 -38.64 0.43 -13.78
C GLU A 604 -39.88 1.28 -14.09
N THR A 605 -39.69 2.59 -14.16
CA THR A 605 -40.74 3.57 -14.47
C THR A 605 -40.40 4.45 -15.67
N GLU A 606 -39.14 4.49 -16.09
CA GLU A 606 -38.65 5.43 -17.11
C GLU A 606 -38.87 4.92 -18.53
N PHE A 607 -38.72 3.61 -18.74
CA PHE A 607 -38.78 3.01 -20.08
C PHE A 607 -39.66 1.76 -20.13
N LEU A 608 -40.80 1.85 -20.83
CA LEU A 608 -41.73 0.73 -21.04
C LEU A 608 -41.04 -0.47 -21.69
N ASN A 609 -40.27 -0.21 -22.76
CA ASN A 609 -39.52 -1.25 -23.48
C ASN A 609 -38.53 -2.00 -22.58
N ARG A 610 -37.90 -1.29 -21.63
CA ARG A 610 -37.01 -1.90 -20.65
C ARG A 610 -37.77 -2.74 -19.64
N LYS A 611 -38.89 -2.24 -19.11
CA LYS A 611 -39.77 -3.01 -18.21
C LYS A 611 -40.25 -4.31 -18.88
N LYS A 612 -40.73 -4.23 -20.13
CA LYS A 612 -41.14 -5.39 -20.94
C LYS A 612 -40.02 -6.40 -21.13
N THR A 613 -38.81 -5.92 -21.44
CA THR A 613 -37.63 -6.77 -21.60
C THR A 613 -37.28 -7.49 -20.31
N LEU A 614 -37.26 -6.79 -19.17
CA LEU A 614 -36.97 -7.37 -17.85
C LEU A 614 -38.01 -8.44 -17.45
N LEU A 615 -39.31 -8.18 -17.67
CA LEU A 615 -40.37 -9.17 -17.42
C LEU A 615 -40.26 -10.39 -18.33
N SER A 616 -39.98 -10.16 -19.62
CA SER A 616 -39.79 -11.24 -20.59
C SER A 616 -38.60 -12.13 -20.25
N LEU A 617 -37.47 -11.53 -19.83
CA LEU A 617 -36.30 -12.25 -19.34
C LEU A 617 -36.60 -12.98 -18.02
N SER A 618 -37.35 -12.36 -17.10
CA SER A 618 -37.79 -13.01 -15.86
C SER A 618 -38.62 -14.26 -16.17
N LYS A 619 -39.57 -14.15 -17.12
CA LYS A 619 -40.40 -15.27 -17.61
C LYS A 619 -39.56 -16.38 -18.24
N ALA A 620 -38.56 -16.03 -19.05
CA ALA A 620 -37.61 -17.00 -19.60
C ALA A 620 -36.83 -17.74 -18.49
N CYS A 621 -36.38 -17.02 -17.45
CA CYS A 621 -35.71 -17.64 -16.29
C CYS A 621 -36.64 -18.59 -15.53
N VAL A 622 -37.91 -18.23 -15.31
CA VAL A 622 -38.91 -19.14 -14.71
C VAL A 622 -39.01 -20.42 -15.53
N LEU A 623 -39.13 -20.31 -16.86
CA LEU A 623 -39.33 -21.45 -17.75
C LEU A 623 -38.18 -22.46 -17.67
N VAL A 624 -36.94 -21.97 -17.63
CA VAL A 624 -35.73 -22.80 -17.58
C VAL A 624 -35.41 -23.31 -16.16
N SER A 625 -35.90 -22.64 -15.12
CA SER A 625 -35.61 -23.00 -13.73
C SER A 625 -36.16 -24.38 -13.30
N ASP A 626 -35.50 -25.00 -12.32
CA ASP A 626 -35.89 -26.30 -11.73
C ASP A 626 -36.98 -26.21 -10.65
N VAL A 627 -37.70 -25.09 -10.61
CA VAL A 627 -38.74 -24.82 -9.61
C VAL A 627 -39.94 -25.76 -9.85
N PRO A 628 -40.65 -26.23 -8.80
CA PRO A 628 -41.81 -27.11 -8.94
C PRO A 628 -42.85 -26.58 -9.93
N LYS A 629 -43.51 -27.47 -10.68
CA LYS A 629 -44.48 -27.11 -11.73
C LYS A 629 -45.59 -26.19 -11.24
N THR A 630 -46.07 -26.39 -10.01
CA THR A 630 -47.12 -25.57 -9.38
C THR A 630 -46.65 -24.13 -9.16
N THR A 631 -45.48 -23.95 -8.55
CA THR A 631 -44.86 -22.64 -8.34
C THR A 631 -44.48 -21.97 -9.66
N LYS A 632 -44.00 -22.75 -10.64
CA LYS A 632 -43.68 -22.26 -11.99
C LYS A 632 -44.93 -21.67 -12.67
N ALA A 633 -46.07 -22.35 -12.58
CA ALA A 633 -47.34 -21.87 -13.13
C ALA A 633 -47.77 -20.54 -12.47
N MET A 634 -47.74 -20.48 -11.14
CA MET A 634 -48.09 -19.26 -10.38
C MET A 634 -47.19 -18.07 -10.72
N GLN A 635 -45.87 -18.29 -10.84
CA GLN A 635 -44.92 -17.23 -11.21
C GLN A 635 -45.12 -16.74 -12.65
N ILE A 636 -45.41 -17.64 -13.59
CA ILE A 636 -45.70 -17.29 -14.98
C ILE A 636 -46.99 -16.49 -15.08
N GLU A 637 -48.02 -16.90 -14.35
CA GLU A 637 -49.30 -16.19 -14.32
C GLU A 637 -49.12 -14.76 -13.82
N ALA A 638 -48.46 -14.56 -12.68
CA ALA A 638 -48.15 -13.22 -12.16
C ALA A 638 -47.34 -12.36 -13.14
N LEU A 639 -46.40 -12.96 -13.89
CA LEU A 639 -45.64 -12.24 -14.91
C LEU A 639 -46.47 -11.92 -16.16
N ASN A 640 -47.41 -12.80 -16.53
CA ASN A 640 -48.33 -12.54 -17.65
C ASN A 640 -49.22 -11.35 -17.31
N THR A 641 -49.77 -11.28 -16.10
CA THR A 641 -50.58 -10.14 -15.65
C THR A 641 -49.82 -8.82 -15.83
N GLU A 642 -48.56 -8.74 -15.40
CA GLU A 642 -47.74 -7.53 -15.62
C GLU A 642 -47.45 -7.24 -17.10
N LEU A 643 -47.30 -8.27 -17.94
CA LEU A 643 -47.11 -8.11 -19.38
C LEU A 643 -48.40 -7.68 -20.09
N ASP A 644 -49.57 -8.10 -19.60
CA ASP A 644 -50.87 -7.70 -20.12
C ASP A 644 -51.10 -6.21 -19.87
N LEU A 645 -50.72 -5.69 -18.70
CA LEU A 645 -50.73 -4.25 -18.42
C LEU A 645 -49.84 -3.45 -19.41
N ILE A 646 -48.67 -3.98 -19.75
CA ILE A 646 -47.80 -3.38 -20.77
C ILE A 646 -48.46 -3.43 -22.15
N ALA A 647 -49.15 -4.53 -22.49
CA ALA A 647 -49.86 -4.65 -23.76
C ALA A 647 -50.97 -3.60 -23.88
N HIS A 648 -51.71 -3.31 -22.80
CA HIS A 648 -52.68 -2.21 -22.78
C HIS A 648 -52.03 -0.85 -23.01
N GLN A 649 -50.82 -0.60 -22.50
CA GLN A 649 -50.10 0.63 -22.78
C GLN A 649 -49.57 0.70 -24.23
N GLU A 650 -49.08 -0.41 -24.77
CA GLU A 650 -48.60 -0.48 -26.17
C GLU A 650 -49.75 -0.33 -27.18
N ALA A 651 -50.96 -0.71 -26.80
CA ALA A 651 -52.17 -0.60 -27.61
C ALA A 651 -52.84 0.78 -27.58
N LEU A 652 -52.24 1.77 -26.89
CA LEU A 652 -52.79 3.12 -26.82
C LEU A 652 -53.06 3.70 -28.23
N PRO A 653 -54.24 4.33 -28.45
CA PRO A 653 -54.58 4.89 -29.75
C PRO A 653 -53.58 5.96 -30.21
N VAL A 654 -53.24 5.93 -31.51
CA VAL A 654 -52.26 6.86 -32.12
C VAL A 654 -52.66 8.32 -31.91
N SER A 655 -53.96 8.63 -31.96
CA SER A 655 -54.48 9.98 -31.72
C SER A 655 -54.13 10.52 -30.34
N VAL A 656 -54.16 9.66 -29.31
CA VAL A 656 -53.83 10.02 -27.92
C VAL A 656 -52.32 10.21 -27.76
N VAL A 657 -51.53 9.32 -28.36
CA VAL A 657 -50.06 9.39 -28.33
C VAL A 657 -49.56 10.69 -28.99
N GLU A 658 -50.15 11.07 -30.13
CA GLU A 658 -49.83 12.32 -30.83
C GLU A 658 -50.31 13.56 -30.06
N SER A 659 -51.53 13.56 -29.52
CA SER A 659 -52.07 14.71 -28.76
C SER A 659 -51.29 14.98 -27.48
N CYS A 660 -50.79 13.94 -26.82
CA CYS A 660 -50.01 14.05 -25.60
C CYS A 660 -48.50 14.25 -25.87
N GLY A 661 -48.05 14.25 -27.13
CA GLY A 661 -46.65 14.45 -27.49
C GLY A 661 -45.72 13.33 -27.01
N ILE A 662 -46.23 12.10 -26.90
CA ILE A 662 -45.49 10.94 -26.40
C ILE A 662 -44.68 10.31 -27.54
N ASP A 663 -43.40 9.99 -27.31
CA ASP A 663 -42.59 9.22 -28.26
C ASP A 663 -42.93 7.72 -28.14
N PRO A 664 -43.48 7.07 -29.18
CA PRO A 664 -43.85 5.65 -29.15
C PRO A 664 -42.65 4.72 -28.86
N ARG A 665 -41.42 5.14 -29.20
CA ARG A 665 -40.21 4.33 -29.00
C ARG A 665 -39.65 4.45 -27.59
N ASN A 666 -40.01 5.52 -26.88
CA ASN A 666 -39.41 5.89 -25.61
C ASN A 666 -40.47 6.28 -24.57
N MET A 667 -41.57 5.53 -24.53
CA MET A 667 -42.65 5.75 -23.57
C MET A 667 -42.20 5.43 -22.14
N ARG A 668 -42.53 6.32 -21.20
CA ARG A 668 -42.45 6.02 -19.76
C ARG A 668 -43.49 4.98 -19.36
N VAL A 669 -43.34 4.35 -18.22
CA VAL A 669 -44.36 3.43 -17.70
C VAL A 669 -45.49 4.26 -17.09
N PHE A 670 -46.72 4.07 -17.58
CA PHE A 670 -47.91 4.73 -17.04
C PHE A 670 -48.54 3.87 -15.95
N LEU A 671 -49.17 4.54 -14.98
CA LEU A 671 -49.99 3.88 -13.99
C LEU A 671 -51.34 3.46 -14.61
N PRO A 672 -52.00 2.40 -14.09
CA PRO A 672 -53.32 1.98 -14.56
C PRO A 672 -54.34 3.12 -14.59
N GLU A 673 -54.33 3.99 -13.58
CA GLU A 673 -55.20 5.16 -13.49
C GLU A 673 -54.92 6.17 -14.62
N GLU A 674 -53.64 6.39 -14.95
CA GLU A 674 -53.23 7.26 -16.08
C GLU A 674 -53.64 6.64 -17.42
N LEU A 675 -53.53 5.31 -17.57
CA LEU A 675 -53.96 4.60 -18.77
C LEU A 675 -55.47 4.69 -18.96
N ILE A 676 -56.25 4.52 -17.89
CA ILE A 676 -57.71 4.66 -17.90
C ILE A 676 -58.09 6.04 -18.44
N GLU A 677 -57.52 7.11 -17.87
CA GLU A 677 -57.76 8.47 -18.33
C GLU A 677 -57.41 8.64 -19.81
N MET A 678 -56.24 8.16 -20.25
CA MET A 678 -55.84 8.27 -21.65
C MET A 678 -56.78 7.55 -22.64
N TYR A 679 -57.40 6.42 -22.24
CA TYR A 679 -58.36 5.72 -23.08
C TYR A 679 -59.71 6.45 -23.21
N ILE A 680 -60.18 7.08 -22.12
CA ILE A 680 -61.50 7.74 -22.05
C ILE A 680 -61.45 9.25 -22.36
N ALA A 681 -60.27 9.85 -22.40
CA ALA A 681 -60.03 11.26 -22.65
C ALA A 681 -60.66 11.75 -23.96
N GLU A 682 -61.06 13.04 -24.02
CA GLU A 682 -61.70 13.65 -25.20
C GLU A 682 -60.78 13.63 -26.43
N GLU A 683 -59.47 13.72 -26.19
CA GLU A 683 -58.38 13.61 -27.14
C GLU A 683 -58.39 12.29 -27.92
N ASN A 684 -58.95 11.21 -27.34
CA ASN A 684 -59.27 10.00 -28.08
C ASN A 684 -60.51 10.22 -28.96
N SER A 685 -60.35 10.93 -30.07
CA SER A 685 -61.45 11.25 -31.00
C SER A 685 -62.10 10.02 -31.64
N THR A 686 -61.40 8.89 -31.71
CA THR A 686 -61.85 7.63 -32.32
C THR A 686 -62.22 6.56 -31.30
N ALA A 687 -62.45 6.94 -30.04
CA ALA A 687 -62.76 6.02 -28.96
C ALA A 687 -63.96 5.12 -29.31
N ASN A 688 -63.79 3.81 -29.20
CA ASN A 688 -64.84 2.82 -29.45
C ASN A 688 -65.09 1.93 -28.22
N ALA A 689 -66.03 0.99 -28.32
CA ALA A 689 -66.38 0.09 -27.21
C ALA A 689 -65.20 -0.73 -26.66
N TYR A 690 -64.21 -1.07 -27.48
CA TYR A 690 -63.01 -1.78 -27.02
C TYR A 690 -62.12 -0.90 -26.13
N ASP A 691 -61.99 0.39 -26.44
CA ASP A 691 -61.18 1.32 -25.62
C ASP A 691 -61.76 1.47 -24.21
N PHE A 692 -63.09 1.62 -24.11
CA PHE A 692 -63.78 1.67 -22.82
C PHE A 692 -63.77 0.32 -22.10
N LYS A 693 -63.85 -0.80 -22.83
CA LYS A 693 -63.68 -2.14 -22.23
C LYS A 693 -62.28 -2.33 -21.66
N ILE A 694 -61.23 -1.89 -22.37
CA ILE A 694 -59.85 -1.88 -21.87
C ILE A 694 -59.74 -1.02 -20.62
N ALA A 695 -60.34 0.18 -20.59
CA ALA A 695 -60.36 1.03 -19.40
C ALA A 695 -61.04 0.33 -18.20
N LEU A 696 -62.13 -0.42 -18.41
CA LEU A 696 -62.76 -1.22 -17.37
C LEU A 696 -61.88 -2.39 -16.90
N ASP A 697 -61.18 -3.06 -17.83
CA ASP A 697 -60.24 -4.14 -17.50
C ASP A 697 -59.03 -3.63 -16.70
N LEU A 698 -58.58 -2.40 -16.99
CA LEU A 698 -57.50 -1.73 -16.26
C LEU A 698 -57.83 -1.46 -14.78
N LEU A 699 -59.10 -1.44 -14.39
CA LEU A 699 -59.50 -1.35 -12.97
C LEU A 699 -58.95 -2.53 -12.15
N GLY A 700 -58.82 -3.72 -12.76
CA GLY A 700 -58.24 -4.89 -12.11
C GLY A 700 -56.75 -4.76 -11.79
N PHE A 701 -56.07 -3.77 -12.37
CA PHE A 701 -54.64 -3.51 -12.16
C PHE A 701 -54.39 -2.35 -11.18
N VAL A 702 -55.44 -1.65 -10.75
CA VAL A 702 -55.35 -0.61 -9.73
C VAL A 702 -54.90 -1.24 -8.41
N LYS A 703 -53.93 -0.62 -7.73
CA LYS A 703 -53.33 -1.19 -6.50
C LYS A 703 -54.31 -1.30 -5.32
N LYS A 704 -55.45 -0.61 -5.40
CA LYS A 704 -56.49 -0.56 -4.37
C LYS A 704 -57.43 -1.77 -4.51
N PRO A 705 -57.99 -2.28 -3.41
CA PRO A 705 -58.96 -3.37 -3.48
C PRO A 705 -60.18 -2.96 -4.32
N ALA A 706 -60.86 -3.93 -4.93
CA ALA A 706 -62.02 -3.67 -5.79
C ALA A 706 -63.17 -2.93 -5.05
N ASP A 707 -63.29 -3.14 -3.74
CA ASP A 707 -64.30 -2.51 -2.88
C ASP A 707 -63.89 -1.09 -2.41
N ASP A 708 -62.73 -0.58 -2.84
CA ASP A 708 -62.29 0.76 -2.49
C ASP A 708 -63.20 1.81 -3.15
N PRO A 709 -63.69 2.82 -2.40
CA PRO A 709 -64.58 3.83 -2.94
C PRO A 709 -63.98 4.59 -4.13
N GLU A 710 -62.66 4.74 -4.20
CA GLU A 710 -62.01 5.39 -5.34
C GLU A 710 -62.05 4.56 -6.62
N VAL A 711 -61.96 3.22 -6.51
CA VAL A 711 -62.13 2.31 -7.65
C VAL A 711 -63.58 2.35 -8.14
N GLY A 712 -64.54 2.41 -7.20
CA GLY A 712 -65.95 2.65 -7.52
C GLY A 712 -66.16 3.98 -8.27
N ILE A 713 -65.54 5.07 -7.82
CA ILE A 713 -65.60 6.37 -8.49
C ILE A 713 -64.99 6.30 -9.90
N LEU A 714 -63.82 5.69 -10.07
CA LEU A 714 -63.18 5.50 -11.38
C LEU A 714 -64.05 4.66 -12.33
N ARG A 715 -64.67 3.60 -11.82
CA ARG A 715 -65.61 2.78 -12.58
C ARG A 715 -66.82 3.59 -13.05
N MET A 716 -67.40 4.41 -12.17
CA MET A 716 -68.50 5.32 -12.53
C MET A 716 -68.06 6.39 -13.53
N HIS A 717 -66.83 6.87 -13.43
CA HIS A 717 -66.23 7.83 -14.36
C HIS A 717 -66.13 7.24 -15.77
N ILE A 718 -65.61 6.02 -15.92
CA ILE A 718 -65.49 5.33 -17.22
C ILE A 718 -66.87 5.14 -17.86
N TRP A 719 -67.87 4.68 -17.11
CA TRP A 719 -69.23 4.51 -17.62
C TRP A 719 -69.90 5.83 -17.98
N SER A 720 -69.69 6.88 -17.19
CA SER A 720 -70.21 8.22 -17.49
C SER A 720 -69.60 8.75 -18.79
N LYS A 721 -68.29 8.61 -18.98
CA LYS A 721 -67.60 9.01 -20.21
C LYS A 721 -68.03 8.20 -21.43
N ALA A 722 -68.29 6.90 -21.28
CA ALA A 722 -68.84 6.08 -22.36
C ALA A 722 -70.21 6.60 -22.83
N ILE A 723 -71.10 6.91 -21.88
CA ILE A 723 -72.43 7.46 -22.16
C ILE A 723 -72.34 8.84 -22.84
N LEU A 724 -71.42 9.71 -22.40
CA LEU A 724 -71.23 11.04 -22.98
C LEU A 724 -70.71 11.01 -24.43
N ARG A 725 -70.17 9.88 -24.90
CA ARG A 725 -69.74 9.71 -26.31
C ARG A 725 -70.89 9.42 -27.26
N ASP A 726 -71.98 8.84 -26.75
CA ASP A 726 -73.16 8.55 -27.54
C ASP A 726 -74.06 9.80 -27.64
N ASN A 727 -74.69 10.01 -28.80
CA ASN A 727 -75.63 11.10 -29.00
C ASN A 727 -77.07 10.65 -28.73
N TRP A 728 -77.47 10.71 -27.45
CA TRP A 728 -78.76 10.20 -26.98
C TRP A 728 -79.99 10.94 -27.50
N ASP A 729 -79.84 12.20 -27.94
CA ASP A 729 -80.96 13.02 -28.43
C ASP A 729 -81.43 12.63 -29.84
N VAL A 730 -80.60 11.88 -30.58
CA VAL A 730 -80.85 11.49 -31.98
C VAL A 730 -81.44 10.08 -32.10
N LEU A 731 -81.52 9.33 -31.00
CA LEU A 731 -81.97 7.93 -31.02
C LEU A 731 -83.48 7.81 -31.24
N ASP A 732 -83.88 6.85 -32.09
CA ASP A 732 -85.29 6.59 -32.39
C ASP A 732 -85.97 5.86 -31.23
N ILE A 733 -86.81 6.59 -30.48
CA ILE A 733 -87.59 6.06 -29.35
C ILE A 733 -88.58 4.97 -29.79
N SER A 734 -89.01 4.98 -31.06
CA SER A 734 -89.97 3.99 -31.58
C SER A 734 -89.34 2.63 -31.88
N ASN A 735 -88.03 2.60 -32.20
CA ASN A 735 -87.21 1.39 -32.37
C ASN A 735 -86.05 1.42 -31.37
N SER A 736 -86.40 1.49 -30.08
CA SER A 736 -85.44 1.67 -28.98
C SER A 736 -84.35 0.60 -28.95
N LEU A 737 -84.68 -0.68 -29.21
CA LEU A 737 -83.72 -1.78 -29.12
C LEU A 737 -82.67 -1.81 -30.24
N ASP A 738 -83.03 -1.47 -31.46
CA ASP A 738 -82.08 -1.49 -32.58
C ASP A 738 -81.18 -0.24 -32.57
N SER A 739 -81.73 0.91 -32.15
CA SER A 739 -80.95 2.13 -31.95
C SER A 739 -79.98 2.03 -30.76
N LEU A 740 -80.34 1.25 -29.72
CA LEU A 740 -79.46 1.01 -28.56
C LEU A 740 -78.24 0.15 -28.91
N LYS A 741 -78.35 -0.82 -29.83
CA LYS A 741 -77.21 -1.68 -30.25
C LYS A 741 -76.08 -0.90 -30.91
N GLU A 742 -76.38 0.27 -31.47
CA GLU A 742 -75.38 1.13 -32.11
C GLU A 742 -74.60 1.99 -31.10
N THR A 743 -75.06 2.06 -29.83
CA THR A 743 -74.39 2.85 -28.77
C THR A 743 -73.13 2.16 -28.24
N ILE A 744 -72.11 2.95 -27.91
CA ILE A 744 -70.88 2.48 -27.27
C ILE A 744 -71.22 1.81 -25.94
N PHE A 745 -72.15 2.39 -25.17
CA PHE A 745 -72.64 1.81 -23.92
C PHE A 745 -73.11 0.35 -24.09
N PHE A 746 -73.98 0.07 -25.07
CA PHE A 746 -74.51 -1.29 -25.28
C PHE A 746 -73.45 -2.24 -25.83
N GLN A 747 -72.58 -1.76 -26.72
CA GLN A 747 -71.49 -2.58 -27.29
C GLN A 747 -70.48 -3.04 -26.23
N ILE A 748 -70.17 -2.21 -25.21
CA ILE A 748 -69.32 -2.63 -24.09
C ILE A 748 -69.96 -3.82 -23.34
N ILE A 749 -71.28 -3.79 -23.19
CA ILE A 749 -72.04 -4.82 -22.46
C ILE A 749 -72.11 -6.12 -23.27
N GLU A 750 -72.34 -6.04 -24.59
CA GLU A 750 -72.25 -7.19 -25.49
C GLU A 750 -70.85 -7.82 -25.44
N LEU A 751 -69.79 -7.00 -25.51
CA LEU A 751 -68.41 -7.49 -25.39
C LEU A 751 -68.13 -8.19 -24.06
N ALA A 752 -68.68 -7.68 -22.95
CA ALA A 752 -68.54 -8.30 -21.63
C ALA A 752 -69.30 -9.63 -21.53
N PHE A 753 -70.51 -9.69 -22.11
CA PHE A 753 -71.32 -10.91 -22.17
C PHE A 753 -70.66 -12.01 -23.01
N ASP A 754 -70.12 -11.66 -24.18
CA ASP A 754 -69.40 -12.60 -25.06
C ASP A 754 -68.13 -13.15 -24.40
N GLN A 755 -67.51 -12.40 -23.48
CA GLN A 755 -66.36 -12.83 -22.67
C GLN A 755 -66.77 -13.66 -21.45
N GLY A 756 -68.07 -13.87 -21.21
CA GLY A 756 -68.60 -14.68 -20.12
C GLY A 756 -68.59 -14.00 -18.74
N LEU A 757 -68.55 -12.66 -18.70
CA LEU A 757 -68.64 -11.90 -17.45
C LEU A 757 -70.08 -11.88 -16.91
N ASP A 758 -70.23 -11.93 -15.59
CA ASP A 758 -71.54 -11.74 -14.95
C ASP A 758 -71.95 -10.27 -15.07
N LEU A 759 -72.99 -10.02 -15.86
CA LEU A 759 -73.51 -8.67 -16.11
C LEU A 759 -74.06 -8.00 -14.84
N SER A 760 -74.47 -8.78 -13.83
CA SER A 760 -74.95 -8.23 -12.56
C SER A 760 -73.83 -7.60 -11.73
N ASP A 761 -72.64 -8.19 -11.77
CA ASP A 761 -71.44 -7.67 -11.10
C ASP A 761 -70.68 -6.65 -11.98
N PHE A 762 -70.86 -6.70 -13.30
CA PHE A 762 -70.18 -5.84 -14.28
C PHE A 762 -70.88 -4.49 -14.53
N LEU A 763 -72.20 -4.40 -14.35
CA LEU A 763 -72.94 -3.14 -14.51
C LEU A 763 -72.97 -2.33 -13.21
N PRO A 764 -72.80 -1.00 -13.26
CA PRO A 764 -73.04 -0.15 -12.09
C PRO A 764 -74.55 -0.07 -11.78
N PRO A 765 -74.93 0.17 -10.52
CA PRO A 765 -76.33 0.36 -10.15
C PRO A 765 -76.96 1.51 -10.93
N LEU A 766 -78.12 1.26 -11.54
CA LEU A 766 -78.80 2.23 -12.41
C LEU A 766 -79.09 3.56 -11.69
N GLU A 767 -79.47 3.51 -10.41
CA GLU A 767 -79.76 4.69 -9.61
C GLU A 767 -78.52 5.56 -9.36
N GLU A 768 -77.36 4.93 -9.16
CA GLU A 768 -76.07 5.61 -8.95
C GLU A 768 -75.55 6.21 -10.26
N LEU A 769 -75.72 5.51 -11.38
CA LEU A 769 -75.36 5.99 -12.71
C LEU A 769 -76.18 7.20 -13.14
N LEU A 770 -77.49 7.18 -12.93
CA LEU A 770 -78.36 8.34 -13.20
C LEU A 770 -78.04 9.54 -12.31
N GLN A 771 -77.51 9.32 -11.11
CA GLN A 771 -77.12 10.38 -10.17
C GLN A 771 -75.66 10.86 -10.35
N ALA A 772 -74.90 10.28 -11.27
CA ALA A 772 -73.51 10.62 -11.50
C ALA A 772 -73.35 12.13 -11.83
N PRO A 773 -72.37 12.83 -11.22
CA PRO A 773 -72.22 14.28 -11.37
C PRO A 773 -71.81 14.70 -12.78
N GLU A 774 -71.23 13.80 -13.58
CA GLU A 774 -70.82 14.04 -14.96
C GLU A 774 -71.98 13.96 -15.96
N LEU A 775 -73.08 13.29 -15.59
CA LEU A 775 -74.27 13.13 -16.44
C LEU A 775 -75.37 14.14 -16.13
N ARG A 776 -75.06 15.22 -15.40
CA ARG A 776 -76.04 16.25 -14.97
C ARG A 776 -76.86 16.81 -16.13
N ASP A 777 -76.26 17.01 -17.29
CA ASP A 777 -76.94 17.55 -18.47
C ASP A 777 -78.01 16.59 -19.03
N PHE A 778 -77.88 15.29 -18.76
CA PHE A 778 -78.84 14.25 -19.15
C PHE A 778 -79.84 13.88 -18.03
N GLN A 779 -79.64 14.35 -16.80
CA GLN A 779 -80.53 14.03 -15.67
C GLN A 779 -81.97 14.51 -15.87
N ASP A 780 -82.16 15.63 -16.56
CA ASP A 780 -83.50 16.17 -16.82
C ASP A 780 -84.11 15.68 -18.14
N ASN A 781 -83.40 14.86 -18.92
CA ASN A 781 -83.86 14.35 -20.21
C ASN A 781 -84.71 13.06 -20.01
N PRO A 782 -86.04 13.10 -20.29
CA PRO A 782 -86.92 11.96 -20.08
C PRO A 782 -86.67 10.82 -21.09
N SER A 783 -86.20 11.15 -22.30
CA SER A 783 -85.90 10.17 -23.35
C SER A 783 -84.67 9.34 -22.99
N PHE A 784 -83.62 10.00 -22.48
CA PHE A 784 -82.42 9.33 -21.98
C PHE A 784 -82.73 8.38 -20.81
N LYS A 785 -83.49 8.85 -19.82
CA LYS A 785 -83.92 8.01 -18.68
C LYS A 785 -84.71 6.78 -19.13
N PHE A 786 -85.63 6.95 -20.08
CA PHE A 786 -86.41 5.85 -20.63
C PHE A 786 -85.53 4.84 -21.38
N LEU A 787 -84.62 5.29 -22.24
CA LEU A 787 -83.74 4.42 -23.02
C LEU A 787 -82.75 3.65 -22.12
N LEU A 788 -82.18 4.30 -21.12
CA LEU A 788 -81.28 3.65 -20.17
C LEU A 788 -82.03 2.63 -19.30
N GLN A 789 -83.21 2.97 -18.77
CA GLN A 789 -84.07 2.03 -18.05
C GLN A 789 -84.48 0.83 -18.92
N ALA A 790 -84.88 1.08 -20.17
CA ALA A 790 -85.22 0.03 -21.13
C ALA A 790 -84.03 -0.89 -21.45
N SER A 791 -82.81 -0.33 -21.52
CA SER A 791 -81.58 -1.13 -21.74
C SER A 791 -81.28 -2.06 -20.56
N TYR A 792 -81.34 -1.56 -19.32
CA TYR A 792 -81.17 -2.38 -18.11
C TYR A 792 -82.27 -3.45 -17.98
N GLU A 793 -83.53 -3.13 -18.29
CA GLU A 793 -84.62 -4.11 -18.30
C GLU A 793 -84.42 -5.21 -19.34
N HIS A 794 -83.98 -4.84 -20.55
CA HIS A 794 -83.71 -5.80 -21.62
C HIS A 794 -82.57 -6.75 -21.26
N LEU A 795 -81.49 -6.20 -20.67
CA LEU A 795 -80.35 -6.99 -20.21
C LEU A 795 -80.74 -7.93 -19.07
N LEU A 796 -81.47 -7.44 -18.05
CA LEU A 796 -81.96 -8.26 -16.94
C LEU A 796 -82.94 -9.36 -17.36
N LYS A 797 -83.76 -9.12 -18.39
CA LYS A 797 -84.67 -10.13 -18.97
C LYS A 797 -83.98 -11.10 -19.92
N GLY A 798 -82.86 -10.72 -20.54
CA GLY A 798 -82.06 -11.58 -21.41
C GLY A 798 -81.09 -12.51 -20.66
N ILE A 799 -80.83 -12.25 -19.38
CA ILE A 799 -80.00 -13.07 -18.48
C ILE A 799 -80.82 -14.18 -17.78
N ALA A 800 -82.15 -14.07 -17.74
CA ALA A 800 -83.07 -15.08 -17.21
C ALA A 800 -83.53 -16.07 -18.29
#